data_AF-A0AAD4MEQ5-F1
#
_entry.id   AF-A0AAD4MEQ5-F1
#
_cell.length_a   1.000
_cell.length_b   1.000
_cell.length_c   1.000
_cell.angle_alpha   90.00
_cell.angle_beta   90.00
_cell.angle_gamma   90.00
#
_symmetry.space_group_name_H-M   'P 1'
#
loop_
_entity.id
_entity.type
_entity.pdbx_description
1 polymer ?
#
loop_
_entity_poly.entity_id
_entity_poly.type
_entity_poly.pdbx_seq_one_letter_code
_entity_poly.pdbx_strand_id
1 'polypeptide(L)'
;MQELIEQLEKRRAQARLGGGQKRIDAQHAKGKLTARERIELLLDDNTFEEWDMFVEHRSVDFGMAEQKVPGDGVVTGYGMINGRLVFVFSQDFTVFGGALSEAHAEKICKVMDQAMKVGAPVVGLNDSGGARIQEGVASLGGYADVFQRNVMASGVVPQISMIMGPCAGGAVYSPAMTDFIFMVKDSSYMFVTGPEVVKTVTHESVTAEELGGAITHTTRSGVADMAFENDVEALMMLRRLYNYLPLNNREKPPVRLGNNGLGDPADRLDYSLDTLVPDNPNKPYDIKELILKVVDDGDFFELQPDYAKNIVIGFARMEGQTIGIVANQPLVLAGCLDIKSSIKAARFVRFCDAFNIPVVTFVDVPGFMPGTGQEYGGIIKHGAKLLYAYAECTVPKITVITRKAYGGAYDVMASKHLRGDVNLAWPRAEIAVMGAKGAVEIIFREDKNDPRSSPPARPNAQAHLPLAGDAAREEAREPVAQAREHSALNGSPPVFAHFVSLRQPPTGGDTGGRMFKKILIANRGEIACRVIKTARKMGIQTVAVYSEADKEARHVELADEAVHIGAAPSRESYLQADRIIAACKKTGAEAVHPGYGFLSENEAFARQVEEEGIAFIGPKHYSIAAMGDKIASKKLANEAKVNTIPGWNDAIETAERAVEIAKDIGYPVMIKASAGGGGKGLRVAFNDKEAFEGFTSCRNEARNSFGDDRVFIEKFIESPRHIEIQVLGDSHGNVIYLNERECSIQRRHQKVIEEAPSPFISDATRKAMGEQAVALAKAVKYQSAGTVEFVVGKDQSFFFIEMNTRLQVEHPVTEAITGLDLVELMIRVAAGEKLPLVQAEVQRNGWAIECRINPQDPFRNFLPSTGRLVKFQPPGETMFASDTQHLNGVRVDTGVYEGGEIPMFYDSMIAKLIVHGKDRNDAIAKMREALNGFAIRGISSNIPFQAALLAHPKFQAGDFNTGFIAEHYGKGFHAEDVPHADPSFLVALAAYVHRRYRARASGISGQLEGHGVKVGEQFVVVELGPEGKHVHHPVSVTDFHGKTGASSVTVDGKTYKIDSNSTLGAIRVQGIANDKPFTAQVERGAGKSPLALRVSHDGTQIEAMVLSPLGARLLELMPYKAPPDLSKFLMSPMPGLLVEVSVQPGSRCAPARSWPSSKP
;
A
#
# COMPACT_ATOMS: atom_id res chain seq x y z
N MET A 1 -31.20 11.34 53.79
CA MET A 1 -31.50 11.15 52.35
C MET A 1 -32.22 12.36 51.76
N GLN A 2 -33.35 12.81 52.34
CA GLN A 2 -34.07 14.00 51.87
C GLN A 2 -33.18 15.27 51.83
N GLU A 3 -32.38 15.53 52.87
CA GLU A 3 -31.42 16.66 52.87
C GLU A 3 -30.39 16.60 51.73
N LEU A 4 -29.89 15.41 51.39
CA LEU A 4 -28.95 15.23 50.28
C LEU A 4 -29.65 15.43 48.92
N ILE A 5 -30.93 15.07 48.81
CA ILE A 5 -31.76 15.32 47.62
C ILE A 5 -32.02 16.83 47.47
N GLU A 6 -32.37 17.54 48.54
CA GLU A 6 -32.55 18.99 48.52
C GLU A 6 -31.26 19.73 48.14
N GLN A 7 -30.11 19.29 48.68
CA GLN A 7 -28.80 19.84 48.29
C GLN A 7 -28.49 19.58 46.81
N LEU A 8 -28.81 18.38 46.30
CA LEU A 8 -28.64 18.05 44.89
C LEU A 8 -29.53 18.92 43.99
N GLU A 9 -30.81 19.09 44.34
CA GLU A 9 -31.74 19.95 43.60
C GLU A 9 -31.30 21.41 43.60
N LYS A 10 -30.77 21.91 44.73
CA LYS A 10 -30.19 23.26 44.79
C LYS A 10 -28.98 23.42 43.87
N ARG A 11 -28.09 22.42 43.81
CA ARG A 11 -26.94 22.41 42.88
C ARG A 11 -27.39 22.33 41.42
N ARG A 12 -28.41 21.53 41.11
CA ARG A 12 -29.02 21.45 39.77
C ARG A 12 -29.61 22.80 39.34
N ALA A 13 -30.37 23.44 40.24
CA ALA A 13 -30.91 24.77 39.99
C ALA A 13 -29.80 25.81 39.72
N GLN A 14 -28.70 25.76 40.49
CA GLN A 14 -27.55 26.64 40.25
C GLN A 14 -26.86 26.38 38.91
N ALA A 15 -26.64 25.12 38.53
CA ALA A 15 -26.02 24.77 37.24
C ALA A 15 -26.90 25.18 36.04
N ARG A 16 -28.23 25.11 36.18
CA ARG A 16 -29.19 25.55 35.16
C ARG A 16 -29.16 27.06 34.89
N LEU A 17 -28.74 27.88 35.87
CA LEU A 17 -28.61 29.32 35.70
C LEU A 17 -27.40 29.74 34.84
N GLY A 18 -26.47 28.82 34.53
CA GLY A 18 -25.31 29.09 33.67
C GLY A 18 -24.51 30.31 34.14
N GLY A 19 -24.32 31.29 33.25
CA GLY A 19 -23.64 32.55 33.53
C GLY A 19 -24.40 33.55 34.42
N GLY A 20 -25.60 33.19 34.89
CA GLY A 20 -26.49 33.99 35.73
C GLY A 20 -27.54 34.79 34.95
N GLN A 21 -28.62 35.17 35.65
CA GLN A 21 -29.81 35.81 35.07
C GLN A 21 -29.49 37.03 34.18
N LYS A 22 -28.58 37.91 34.63
CA LYS A 22 -28.18 39.09 33.85
C LYS A 22 -27.63 38.77 32.46
N ARG A 23 -26.90 37.65 32.31
CA ARG A 23 -26.34 37.23 31.01
C ARG A 23 -27.39 36.53 30.15
N ILE A 24 -28.35 35.83 30.78
CA ILE A 24 -29.51 35.25 30.11
C ILE A 24 -30.38 36.36 29.51
N ASP A 25 -30.75 37.37 30.31
CA ASP A 25 -31.54 38.52 29.84
C ASP A 25 -30.86 39.25 28.67
N ALA A 26 -29.52 39.33 28.69
CA ALA A 26 -28.73 39.92 27.62
C ALA A 26 -28.71 39.07 26.32
N GLN A 27 -28.87 37.75 26.41
CA GLN A 27 -29.05 36.87 25.24
C GLN A 27 -30.46 37.03 24.66
N HIS A 28 -31.48 37.00 25.52
CA HIS A 28 -32.87 37.17 25.11
C HIS A 28 -33.11 38.55 24.47
N ALA A 29 -32.48 39.60 24.98
CA ALA A 29 -32.54 40.95 24.38
C ALA A 29 -31.96 41.02 22.96
N LYS A 30 -31.11 40.06 22.56
CA LYS A 30 -30.57 39.91 21.21
C LYS A 30 -31.39 38.94 20.35
N GLY A 31 -32.52 38.45 20.85
CA GLY A 31 -33.38 37.48 20.16
C GLY A 31 -32.82 36.04 20.13
N LYS A 32 -31.85 35.71 21.00
CA LYS A 32 -31.21 34.39 21.05
C LYS A 32 -31.74 33.56 22.20
N LEU A 33 -31.86 32.25 21.97
CA LEU A 33 -32.15 31.28 23.03
C LEU A 33 -30.87 30.88 23.79
N THR A 34 -31.01 30.50 25.04
CA THR A 34 -29.94 29.88 25.83
C THR A 34 -29.67 28.45 25.38
N ALA A 35 -28.53 27.88 25.79
CA ALA A 35 -28.16 26.51 25.42
C ALA A 35 -29.21 25.46 25.82
N ARG A 36 -29.84 25.60 26.99
CA ARG A 36 -30.87 24.65 27.45
C ARG A 36 -32.20 24.85 26.75
N GLU A 37 -32.64 26.09 26.51
CA GLU A 37 -33.85 26.38 25.74
C GLU A 37 -33.75 25.82 24.30
N ARG A 38 -32.56 25.89 23.68
CA ARG A 38 -32.32 25.28 22.35
C ARG A 38 -32.45 23.76 22.38
N ILE A 39 -31.94 23.10 23.42
CA ILE A 39 -32.07 21.65 23.60
C ILE A 39 -33.53 21.26 23.86
N GLU A 40 -34.23 21.99 24.73
CA GLU A 40 -35.65 21.78 25.03
C GLU A 40 -36.53 21.92 23.79
N LEU A 41 -36.23 22.87 22.91
CA LEU A 41 -36.97 23.04 21.65
C LEU A 41 -36.60 21.96 20.59
N LEU A 42 -35.35 21.50 20.59
CA LEU A 42 -34.89 20.50 19.63
C LEU A 42 -35.41 19.10 19.94
N LEU A 43 -35.35 18.69 21.21
CA LEU A 43 -35.66 17.34 21.65
C LEU A 43 -37.14 17.18 21.98
N ASP A 44 -37.62 15.95 21.98
CA ASP A 44 -38.97 15.63 22.40
C ASP A 44 -39.13 15.85 23.91
N ASP A 45 -40.32 16.30 24.32
CA ASP A 45 -40.63 16.65 25.70
C ASP A 45 -40.25 15.54 26.69
N ASN A 46 -39.56 15.93 27.77
CA ASN A 46 -39.12 15.04 28.86
C ASN A 46 -38.20 13.88 28.44
N THR A 47 -37.45 14.01 27.33
CA THR A 47 -36.50 12.97 26.90
C THR A 47 -35.03 13.30 27.14
N PHE A 48 -34.69 14.56 27.48
CA PHE A 48 -33.31 14.99 27.62
C PHE A 48 -32.68 14.53 28.93
N GLU A 49 -31.57 13.80 28.82
CA GLU A 49 -30.75 13.36 29.95
C GLU A 49 -29.38 14.08 29.88
N GLU A 50 -29.19 15.05 30.77
CA GLU A 50 -27.96 15.85 30.84
C GLU A 50 -26.83 15.09 31.54
N TRP A 51 -25.65 15.07 30.92
CA TRP A 51 -24.43 14.50 31.48
C TRP A 51 -23.46 15.56 31.97
N ASP A 52 -22.72 15.22 33.03
CA ASP A 52 -21.61 16.01 33.54
C ASP A 52 -21.98 17.49 33.83
N MET A 53 -23.21 17.69 34.34
CA MET A 53 -23.79 19.00 34.70
C MET A 53 -22.93 19.77 35.72
N PHE A 54 -22.23 19.06 36.60
CA PHE A 54 -21.45 19.65 37.70
C PHE A 54 -19.96 19.82 37.41
N VAL A 55 -19.49 19.50 36.19
CA VAL A 55 -18.08 19.65 35.83
C VAL A 55 -17.70 21.13 35.77
N GLU A 56 -16.52 21.47 36.29
CA GLU A 56 -15.96 22.82 36.30
C GLU A 56 -14.54 22.77 35.70
N HIS A 57 -14.04 23.89 35.18
CA HIS A 57 -12.65 23.95 34.71
C HIS A 57 -11.66 23.76 35.86
N ARG A 58 -10.46 23.28 35.51
CA ARG A 58 -9.37 23.01 36.46
C ARG A 58 -8.32 24.13 36.53
N SER A 59 -8.41 25.14 35.68
CA SER A 59 -7.43 26.23 35.63
C SER A 59 -7.44 27.11 36.88
N VAL A 60 -6.23 27.44 37.35
CA VAL A 60 -5.97 28.39 38.44
C VAL A 60 -5.33 29.69 37.94
N ASP A 61 -4.97 29.74 36.66
CA ASP A 61 -4.27 30.87 36.05
C ASP A 61 -5.23 32.04 35.77
N PHE A 62 -4.69 33.25 35.64
CA PHE A 62 -5.44 34.46 35.30
C PHE A 62 -6.68 34.76 36.20
N GLY A 63 -6.65 34.30 37.46
CA GLY A 63 -7.75 34.48 38.41
C GLY A 63 -8.93 33.52 38.21
N MET A 64 -8.79 32.49 37.37
CA MET A 64 -9.85 31.51 37.08
C MET A 64 -10.27 30.71 38.32
N ALA A 65 -9.40 30.54 39.32
CA ALA A 65 -9.71 29.79 40.54
C ALA A 65 -10.97 30.30 41.29
N GLU A 66 -11.28 31.59 41.19
CA GLU A 66 -12.44 32.23 41.84
C GLU A 66 -13.70 32.25 40.95
N GLN A 67 -13.57 31.96 39.66
CA GLN A 67 -14.66 32.04 38.69
C GLN A 67 -15.08 30.65 38.24
N LYS A 68 -15.73 29.87 39.10
CA LYS A 68 -16.18 28.51 38.75
C LYS A 68 -17.66 28.49 38.43
N VAL A 69 -17.98 28.02 37.24
CA VAL A 69 -19.37 27.85 36.78
C VAL A 69 -19.58 26.39 36.37
N PRO A 70 -20.48 25.65 37.05
CA PRO A 70 -20.83 24.29 36.67
C PRO A 70 -21.28 24.16 35.21
N GLY A 71 -20.84 23.08 34.57
CA GLY A 71 -21.07 22.79 33.15
C GLY A 71 -19.95 23.29 32.23
N ASP A 72 -19.16 24.26 32.68
CA ASP A 72 -18.00 24.83 31.98
C ASP A 72 -18.26 25.36 30.54
N GLY A 73 -19.48 25.87 30.34
CA GLY A 73 -19.89 26.51 29.08
C GLY A 73 -20.35 25.57 27.98
N VAL A 74 -20.67 24.31 28.31
CA VAL A 74 -21.36 23.39 27.41
C VAL A 74 -22.35 22.50 28.14
N VAL A 75 -23.53 22.34 27.54
CA VAL A 75 -24.56 21.39 27.97
C VAL A 75 -24.48 20.18 27.05
N THR A 76 -24.39 18.99 27.62
CA THR A 76 -24.13 17.74 26.88
C THR A 76 -25.06 16.64 27.35
N GLY A 77 -25.55 15.80 26.44
CA GLY A 77 -26.41 14.68 26.81
C GLY A 77 -26.98 13.96 25.60
N TYR A 78 -28.08 13.24 25.84
CA TYR A 78 -28.85 12.56 24.81
C TYR A 78 -30.35 12.76 25.05
N GLY A 79 -31.14 12.54 23.99
CA GLY A 79 -32.59 12.52 24.07
C GLY A 79 -33.19 12.00 22.77
N MET A 80 -34.42 12.38 22.46
CA MET A 80 -35.11 11.91 21.26
C MET A 80 -35.51 13.06 20.34
N ILE A 81 -35.47 12.84 19.02
CA ILE A 81 -36.12 13.68 18.01
C ILE A 81 -37.09 12.79 17.26
N ASN A 82 -38.38 13.10 17.31
CA ASN A 82 -39.45 12.30 16.68
C ASN A 82 -39.37 10.81 17.10
N GLY A 83 -39.13 10.56 18.39
CA GLY A 83 -39.03 9.23 19.00
C GLY A 83 -37.71 8.48 18.73
N ARG A 84 -36.70 9.15 18.15
CA ARG A 84 -35.44 8.52 17.71
C ARG A 84 -34.25 9.13 18.42
N LEU A 85 -33.31 8.28 18.85
CA LEU A 85 -32.19 8.65 19.71
C LEU A 85 -31.21 9.62 19.03
N VAL A 86 -30.84 10.70 19.73
CA VAL A 86 -29.82 11.66 19.30
C VAL A 86 -28.94 12.07 20.47
N PHE A 87 -27.65 12.29 20.18
CA PHE A 87 -26.71 12.89 21.10
C PHE A 87 -26.54 14.37 20.77
N VAL A 88 -26.50 15.23 21.79
CA VAL A 88 -26.42 16.67 21.59
C VAL A 88 -25.40 17.31 22.51
N PHE A 89 -24.69 18.30 21.98
CA PHE A 89 -23.98 19.28 22.79
C PHE A 89 -24.41 20.68 22.37
N SER A 90 -24.67 21.56 23.34
CA SER A 90 -25.02 22.96 23.11
C SER A 90 -24.08 23.85 23.91
N GLN A 91 -23.35 24.72 23.21
CA GLN A 91 -22.44 25.66 23.85
C GLN A 91 -23.23 26.81 24.47
N ASP A 92 -22.86 27.17 25.70
CA ASP A 92 -23.52 28.21 26.48
C ASP A 92 -22.69 29.48 26.49
N PHE A 93 -23.06 30.42 25.62
CA PHE A 93 -22.36 31.70 25.50
C PHE A 93 -22.46 32.57 26.77
N THR A 94 -23.41 32.29 27.68
CA THR A 94 -23.49 33.01 28.97
C THR A 94 -22.30 32.67 29.88
N VAL A 95 -21.62 31.53 29.66
CA VAL A 95 -20.50 31.05 30.46
C VAL A 95 -19.21 31.20 29.66
N PHE A 96 -18.33 32.13 30.07
CA PHE A 96 -17.06 32.44 29.39
C PHE A 96 -17.17 32.68 27.87
N GLY A 97 -18.32 33.14 27.37
CA GLY A 97 -18.55 33.30 25.93
C GLY A 97 -18.56 31.97 25.16
N GLY A 98 -18.90 30.87 25.81
CA GLY A 98 -18.88 29.53 25.22
C GLY A 98 -17.48 29.05 24.85
N ALA A 99 -16.42 29.70 25.38
CA ALA A 99 -15.04 29.37 25.05
C ALA A 99 -14.66 27.98 25.59
N LEU A 100 -14.11 27.15 24.70
CA LEU A 100 -13.75 25.77 24.96
C LEU A 100 -12.47 25.69 25.80
N SER A 101 -12.60 25.08 26.97
CA SER A 101 -11.55 24.62 27.88
C SER A 101 -11.27 23.13 27.69
N GLU A 102 -10.31 22.60 28.45
CA GLU A 102 -10.06 21.16 28.52
C GLU A 102 -11.31 20.39 28.97
N ALA A 103 -11.94 20.78 30.09
CA ALA A 103 -13.11 20.09 30.62
C ALA A 103 -14.35 20.19 29.72
N HIS A 104 -14.53 21.33 29.04
CA HIS A 104 -15.55 21.51 28.01
C HIS A 104 -15.33 20.53 26.84
N ALA A 105 -14.09 20.40 26.38
CA ALA A 105 -13.73 19.47 25.31
C ALA A 105 -13.96 18.00 25.70
N GLU A 106 -13.55 17.62 26.91
CA GLU A 106 -13.77 16.26 27.47
C GLU A 106 -15.26 15.89 27.44
N LYS A 107 -16.15 16.84 27.79
CA LYS A 107 -17.61 16.63 27.74
C LYS A 107 -18.13 16.40 26.31
N ILE A 108 -17.71 17.23 25.36
CA ILE A 108 -18.09 17.05 23.94
C ILE A 108 -17.58 15.71 23.41
N CYS A 109 -16.31 15.40 23.68
CA CYS A 109 -15.67 14.15 23.29
C CYS A 109 -16.43 12.93 23.81
N LYS A 110 -16.84 12.97 25.09
CA LYS A 110 -17.64 11.90 25.71
C LYS A 110 -18.96 11.65 24.99
N VAL A 111 -19.68 12.71 24.63
CA VAL A 111 -20.96 12.61 23.88
C VAL A 111 -20.73 11.99 22.51
N MET A 112 -19.71 12.45 21.77
CA MET A 112 -19.37 11.89 20.46
C MET A 112 -18.96 10.42 20.54
N ASP A 113 -18.16 10.05 21.54
CA ASP A 113 -17.73 8.66 21.77
C ASP A 113 -18.92 7.74 22.07
N GLN A 114 -19.88 8.20 22.88
CA GLN A 114 -21.10 7.42 23.14
C GLN A 114 -22.03 7.35 21.91
N ALA A 115 -22.17 8.45 21.16
CA ALA A 115 -22.96 8.49 19.93
C ALA A 115 -22.47 7.44 18.92
N MET A 116 -21.15 7.40 18.67
CA MET A 116 -20.53 6.39 17.80
C MET A 116 -20.69 4.97 18.36
N LYS A 117 -20.58 4.79 19.67
CA LYS A 117 -20.69 3.48 20.33
C LYS A 117 -22.08 2.87 20.20
N VAL A 118 -23.14 3.68 20.36
CA VAL A 118 -24.53 3.20 20.26
C VAL A 118 -25.09 3.33 18.85
N GLY A 119 -24.40 4.01 17.94
CA GLY A 119 -24.81 4.21 16.56
C GLY A 119 -25.95 5.22 16.43
N ALA A 120 -25.84 6.38 17.09
CA ALA A 120 -26.83 7.46 17.01
C ALA A 120 -26.20 8.75 16.45
N PRO A 121 -26.99 9.60 15.74
CA PRO A 121 -26.49 10.88 15.23
C PRO A 121 -26.05 11.82 16.35
N VAL A 122 -25.13 12.73 16.01
CA VAL A 122 -24.66 13.79 16.93
C VAL A 122 -24.97 15.18 16.36
N VAL A 123 -25.56 16.03 17.21
CA VAL A 123 -25.91 17.42 16.89
C VAL A 123 -25.10 18.37 17.77
N GLY A 124 -24.37 19.29 17.15
CA GLY A 124 -23.69 20.39 17.82
C GLY A 124 -24.45 21.70 17.63
N LEU A 125 -24.88 22.33 18.73
CA LEU A 125 -25.44 23.68 18.73
C LEU A 125 -24.34 24.66 19.16
N ASN A 126 -23.72 25.29 18.18
CA ASN A 126 -22.47 26.03 18.33
C ASN A 126 -22.73 27.53 18.54
N ASP A 127 -22.12 28.05 19.59
CA ASP A 127 -22.16 29.45 20.01
C ASP A 127 -20.93 29.69 20.90
N SER A 128 -19.76 29.89 20.28
CA SER A 128 -18.46 29.83 20.95
C SER A 128 -17.48 30.91 20.49
N GLY A 129 -16.92 31.60 21.48
CA GLY A 129 -15.80 32.52 21.31
C GLY A 129 -14.46 31.86 20.92
N GLY A 130 -14.41 30.54 20.70
CA GLY A 130 -13.19 29.82 20.30
C GLY A 130 -12.50 29.10 21.46
N ALA A 131 -11.17 29.09 21.46
CA ALA A 131 -10.37 28.48 22.53
C ALA A 131 -10.28 29.42 23.74
N ARG A 132 -10.41 28.88 24.95
CA ARG A 132 -10.26 29.66 26.17
C ARG A 132 -8.80 30.05 26.35
N ILE A 133 -8.51 31.34 26.14
CA ILE A 133 -7.16 31.91 26.15
C ILE A 133 -6.46 31.67 27.49
N GLN A 134 -7.21 31.76 28.59
CA GLN A 134 -6.71 31.59 29.96
C GLN A 134 -6.16 30.18 30.25
N GLU A 135 -6.55 29.18 29.46
CA GLU A 135 -6.07 27.79 29.60
C GLU A 135 -5.05 27.41 28.50
N GLY A 136 -4.83 28.31 27.53
CA GLY A 136 -3.79 28.19 26.53
C GLY A 136 -3.79 26.87 25.76
N VAL A 137 -2.70 26.11 25.88
CA VAL A 137 -2.43 24.89 25.12
C VAL A 137 -3.46 23.79 25.42
N ALA A 138 -4.00 23.71 26.63
CA ALA A 138 -4.99 22.69 26.99
C ALA A 138 -6.28 22.84 26.16
N SER A 139 -6.75 24.08 25.97
CA SER A 139 -7.88 24.40 25.08
C SER A 139 -7.60 24.02 23.62
N LEU A 140 -6.37 24.20 23.15
CA LEU A 140 -5.98 23.83 21.78
C LEU A 140 -5.93 22.30 21.60
N GLY A 141 -5.41 21.58 22.61
CA GLY A 141 -5.45 20.12 22.67
C GLY A 141 -6.89 19.60 22.63
N GLY A 142 -7.78 20.21 23.41
CA GLY A 142 -9.21 19.88 23.40
C GLY A 142 -9.88 20.02 22.04
N TYR A 143 -9.55 21.04 21.25
CA TYR A 143 -10.04 21.14 19.86
C TYR A 143 -9.50 20.02 18.97
N ALA A 144 -8.23 19.66 19.11
CA ALA A 144 -7.64 18.54 18.36
C ALA A 144 -8.37 17.21 18.66
N ASP A 145 -8.72 16.98 19.93
CA ASP A 145 -9.49 15.81 20.36
C ASP A 145 -10.91 15.76 19.79
N VAL A 146 -11.57 16.92 19.66
CA VAL A 146 -12.88 17.04 19.00
C VAL A 146 -12.73 16.78 17.50
N PHE A 147 -11.74 17.37 16.83
CA PHE A 147 -11.50 17.16 15.39
C PHE A 147 -11.24 15.70 15.05
N GLN A 148 -10.44 15.01 15.87
CA GLN A 148 -10.21 13.58 15.69
C GLN A 148 -11.53 12.81 15.71
N ARG A 149 -12.44 13.13 16.64
CA ARG A 149 -13.76 12.47 16.72
C ARG A 149 -14.68 12.83 15.56
N ASN A 150 -14.63 14.05 15.03
CA ASN A 150 -15.37 14.40 13.82
C ASN A 150 -14.95 13.51 12.64
N VAL A 151 -13.64 13.27 12.49
CA VAL A 151 -13.10 12.39 11.46
C VAL A 151 -13.53 10.93 11.69
N MET A 152 -13.46 10.44 12.92
CA MET A 152 -13.85 9.06 13.26
C MET A 152 -15.36 8.81 13.10
N ALA A 153 -16.20 9.82 13.33
CA ALA A 153 -17.65 9.71 13.18
C ALA A 153 -18.11 9.80 11.72
N SER A 154 -17.28 10.37 10.82
CA SER A 154 -17.62 10.56 9.41
C SER A 154 -17.89 9.22 8.71
N GLY A 155 -19.06 9.11 8.08
CA GLY A 155 -19.53 7.88 7.46
C GLY A 155 -19.90 6.75 8.44
N VAL A 156 -19.97 7.03 9.75
CA VAL A 156 -20.40 6.09 10.79
C VAL A 156 -21.74 6.50 11.38
N VAL A 157 -21.85 7.72 11.90
CA VAL A 157 -23.09 8.34 12.39
C VAL A 157 -23.24 9.73 11.77
N PRO A 158 -24.46 10.19 11.43
CA PRO A 158 -24.65 11.53 10.88
C PRO A 158 -24.23 12.61 11.89
N GLN A 159 -23.51 13.62 11.42
CA GLN A 159 -23.04 14.76 12.20
C GLN A 159 -23.65 16.05 11.68
N ILE A 160 -24.33 16.80 12.56
CA ILE A 160 -25.01 18.04 12.16
C ILE A 160 -24.56 19.19 13.06
N SER A 161 -24.15 20.30 12.45
CA SER A 161 -23.74 21.51 13.16
C SER A 161 -24.71 22.66 12.91
N MET A 162 -25.35 23.13 13.98
CA MET A 162 -26.10 24.37 13.98
C MET A 162 -25.19 25.49 14.48
N ILE A 163 -25.05 26.56 13.72
CA ILE A 163 -24.29 27.75 14.10
C ILE A 163 -25.31 28.82 14.49
N MET A 164 -25.43 29.04 15.79
CA MET A 164 -26.46 29.89 16.39
C MET A 164 -25.83 31.08 17.14
N GLY A 165 -24.54 31.30 16.90
CA GLY A 165 -23.79 32.44 17.38
C GLY A 165 -22.41 32.56 16.75
N PRO A 166 -21.56 33.48 17.25
CA PRO A 166 -20.20 33.61 16.74
C PRO A 166 -19.44 32.29 16.96
N CYS A 167 -18.68 31.87 15.96
CA CYS A 167 -17.73 30.78 16.00
C CYS A 167 -16.42 31.29 15.40
N ALA A 168 -15.35 31.33 16.21
CA ALA A 168 -14.04 31.83 15.79
C ALA A 168 -12.91 30.82 16.03
N GLY A 169 -11.88 30.85 15.18
CA GLY A 169 -10.69 30.04 15.33
C GLY A 169 -10.97 28.52 15.29
N GLY A 170 -10.63 27.78 16.35
CA GLY A 170 -10.86 26.33 16.41
C GLY A 170 -12.33 25.92 16.25
N ALA A 171 -13.27 26.78 16.66
CA ALA A 171 -14.71 26.52 16.60
C ALA A 171 -15.26 26.44 15.17
N VAL A 172 -14.54 26.89 14.14
CA VAL A 172 -15.02 26.80 12.75
C VAL A 172 -14.63 25.52 12.04
N TYR A 173 -13.55 24.85 12.48
CA TYR A 173 -13.05 23.64 11.82
C TYR A 173 -13.89 22.41 12.13
N SER A 174 -14.35 22.26 13.39
CA SER A 174 -15.21 21.13 13.77
C SER A 174 -16.50 21.11 12.93
N PRO A 175 -17.28 22.21 12.84
CA PRO A 175 -18.45 22.26 11.97
C PRO A 175 -18.13 21.96 10.51
N ALA A 176 -17.06 22.54 9.95
CA ALA A 176 -16.65 22.32 8.57
C ALA A 176 -16.36 20.85 8.22
N MET A 177 -16.08 20.01 9.23
CA MET A 177 -15.85 18.57 9.10
C MET A 177 -17.13 17.73 9.28
N THR A 178 -18.23 18.29 9.79
CA THR A 178 -19.52 17.61 9.94
C THR A 178 -20.27 17.49 8.60
N ASP A 179 -21.33 16.67 8.54
CA ASP A 179 -22.03 16.36 7.28
C ASP A 179 -22.90 17.52 6.80
N PHE A 180 -23.68 18.13 7.72
CA PHE A 180 -24.57 19.26 7.44
C PHE A 180 -24.31 20.44 8.38
N ILE A 181 -24.28 21.64 7.82
CA ILE A 181 -23.99 22.88 8.53
C ILE A 181 -25.09 23.90 8.26
N PHE A 182 -25.81 24.30 9.30
CA PHE A 182 -26.88 25.29 9.20
C PHE A 182 -26.56 26.52 10.04
N MET A 183 -26.87 27.70 9.51
CA MET A 183 -26.57 28.97 10.16
C MET A 183 -27.83 29.77 10.43
N VAL A 184 -27.84 30.59 11.48
CA VAL A 184 -28.90 31.57 11.74
C VAL A 184 -28.47 32.95 11.23
N LYS A 185 -29.30 33.60 10.42
CA LYS A 185 -29.02 34.90 9.83
C LYS A 185 -28.84 35.97 10.90
N ASP A 186 -28.02 36.97 10.58
CA ASP A 186 -27.76 38.19 11.36
C ASP A 186 -27.24 38.00 12.80
N SER A 187 -27.05 36.76 13.24
CA SER A 187 -26.77 36.41 14.63
C SER A 187 -25.64 35.39 14.77
N SER A 188 -25.28 34.68 13.69
CA SER A 188 -24.22 33.68 13.64
C SER A 188 -23.14 34.04 12.62
N TYR A 189 -21.88 33.75 12.95
CA TYR A 189 -20.72 34.06 12.11
C TYR A 189 -19.68 32.95 12.21
N MET A 190 -19.03 32.60 11.10
CA MET A 190 -17.90 31.67 11.06
C MET A 190 -16.69 32.32 10.38
N PHE A 191 -15.60 32.52 11.10
CA PHE A 191 -14.34 32.92 10.50
C PHE A 191 -13.14 32.39 11.29
N VAL A 192 -12.05 32.07 10.59
CA VAL A 192 -10.79 31.68 11.24
C VAL A 192 -10.21 32.88 11.99
N THR A 193 -10.26 34.06 11.35
CA THR A 193 -9.73 35.31 11.89
C THR A 193 -10.79 36.39 11.79
N GLY A 194 -11.01 37.15 12.86
CA GLY A 194 -12.06 38.17 12.89
C GLY A 194 -11.78 39.38 11.99
N PRO A 195 -12.82 40.17 11.64
CA PRO A 195 -12.70 41.32 10.73
C PRO A 195 -11.64 42.36 11.13
N GLU A 196 -11.49 42.64 12.42
CA GLU A 196 -10.49 43.59 12.92
C GLU A 196 -9.05 43.13 12.61
N VAL A 197 -8.79 41.83 12.67
CA VAL A 197 -7.47 41.28 12.37
C VAL A 197 -7.21 41.28 10.87
N VAL A 198 -8.22 40.96 10.05
CA VAL A 198 -8.14 41.08 8.59
C VAL A 198 -7.79 42.53 8.21
N LYS A 199 -8.53 43.50 8.75
CA LYS A 199 -8.25 44.93 8.53
C LYS A 199 -6.84 45.34 8.95
N THR A 200 -6.34 44.79 10.05
CA THR A 200 -5.00 45.12 10.56
C THR A 200 -3.90 44.53 9.67
N VAL A 201 -4.08 43.31 9.14
CA VAL A 201 -3.04 42.56 8.41
C VAL A 201 -3.07 42.77 6.90
N THR A 202 -4.27 42.79 6.29
CA THR A 202 -4.44 42.90 4.83
C THR A 202 -4.85 44.30 4.39
N HIS A 203 -5.15 45.20 5.35
CA HIS A 203 -5.75 46.52 5.11
C HIS A 203 -7.13 46.46 4.42
N GLU A 204 -7.75 45.29 4.37
CA GLU A 204 -9.08 45.09 3.81
C GLU A 204 -10.15 45.39 4.88
N SER A 205 -11.02 46.37 4.61
CA SER A 205 -12.13 46.70 5.52
C SER A 205 -13.37 45.90 5.11
N VAL A 206 -13.68 44.85 5.87
CA VAL A 206 -14.84 43.98 5.69
C VAL A 206 -15.66 43.90 6.98
N THR A 207 -16.98 43.77 6.86
CA THR A 207 -17.85 43.51 8.01
C THR A 207 -17.85 42.03 8.41
N ALA A 208 -18.34 41.70 9.61
CA ALA A 208 -18.49 40.31 10.05
C ALA A 208 -19.42 39.50 9.12
N GLU A 209 -20.49 40.14 8.62
CA GLU A 209 -21.45 39.51 7.71
C GLU A 209 -20.82 39.22 6.33
N GLU A 210 -20.06 40.18 5.78
CA GLU A 210 -19.35 40.01 4.51
C GLU A 210 -18.22 38.97 4.59
N LEU A 211 -17.56 38.87 5.74
CA LEU A 211 -16.45 37.94 5.93
C LEU A 211 -16.92 36.51 6.17
N GLY A 212 -17.89 36.32 7.05
CA GLY A 212 -18.27 34.99 7.57
C GLY A 212 -19.73 34.87 8.00
N GLY A 213 -20.61 35.74 7.51
CA GLY A 213 -22.04 35.67 7.76
C GLY A 213 -22.74 34.50 7.06
N ALA A 214 -23.97 34.23 7.50
CA ALA A 214 -24.77 33.11 7.01
C ALA A 214 -25.03 33.18 5.51
N ILE A 215 -25.26 34.38 4.95
CA ILE A 215 -25.47 34.58 3.51
C ILE A 215 -24.18 34.35 2.73
N THR A 216 -23.04 34.82 3.24
CA THR A 216 -21.73 34.62 2.61
C THR A 216 -21.39 33.13 2.50
N HIS A 217 -21.67 32.35 3.54
CA HIS A 217 -21.40 30.92 3.55
C HIS A 217 -22.34 30.07 2.71
N THR A 218 -23.61 30.47 2.58
CA THR A 218 -24.61 29.74 1.76
C THR A 218 -24.62 30.13 0.28
N THR A 219 -24.01 31.26 -0.10
CA THR A 219 -24.03 31.74 -1.50
C THR A 219 -22.65 31.77 -2.17
N ARG A 220 -21.59 32.16 -1.44
CA ARG A 220 -20.26 32.39 -2.03
C ARG A 220 -19.28 31.25 -1.78
N SER A 221 -19.07 30.90 -0.51
CA SER A 221 -18.04 29.91 -0.11
C SER A 221 -18.54 28.47 -0.08
N GLY A 222 -19.84 28.25 0.15
CA GLY A 222 -20.43 26.91 0.21
C GLY A 222 -20.05 26.12 1.47
N VAL A 223 -19.64 26.82 2.53
CA VAL A 223 -19.34 26.20 3.83
C VAL A 223 -20.63 25.77 4.52
N ALA A 224 -21.67 26.61 4.50
CA ALA A 224 -22.96 26.31 5.11
C ALA A 224 -23.95 25.82 4.06
N ASP A 225 -24.78 24.84 4.44
CA ASP A 225 -25.77 24.23 3.57
C ASP A 225 -27.05 25.06 3.45
N MET A 226 -27.49 25.66 4.56
CA MET A 226 -28.68 26.51 4.62
C MET A 226 -28.54 27.59 5.69
N ALA A 227 -29.32 28.67 5.55
CA ALA A 227 -29.42 29.75 6.50
C ALA A 227 -30.89 30.04 6.83
N PHE A 228 -31.21 30.18 8.11
CA PHE A 228 -32.57 30.38 8.62
C PHE A 228 -32.72 31.72 9.33
N GLU A 229 -33.93 32.27 9.45
CA GLU A 229 -34.16 33.61 10.00
C GLU A 229 -33.93 33.69 11.51
N ASN A 230 -34.17 32.59 12.23
CA ASN A 230 -34.03 32.56 13.69
C ASN A 230 -33.78 31.14 14.25
N ASP A 231 -33.43 31.07 15.53
CA ASP A 231 -33.14 29.83 16.26
C ASP A 231 -34.29 28.80 16.17
N VAL A 232 -35.54 29.25 16.27
CA VAL A 232 -36.72 28.39 16.27
C VAL A 232 -36.91 27.71 14.92
N GLU A 233 -36.90 28.50 13.84
CA GLU A 233 -37.00 27.98 12.47
C GLU A 233 -35.87 26.99 12.18
N ALA A 234 -34.63 27.33 12.57
CA ALA A 234 -33.47 26.49 12.34
C ALA A 234 -33.60 25.11 13.01
N LEU A 235 -34.07 25.07 14.26
CA LEU A 235 -34.27 23.83 15.01
C LEU A 235 -35.46 23.02 14.48
N MET A 236 -36.54 23.67 14.06
CA MET A 236 -37.66 22.98 13.37
C MET A 236 -37.20 22.33 12.06
N MET A 237 -36.35 23.03 11.30
CA MET A 237 -35.82 22.52 10.05
C MET A 237 -34.81 21.39 10.26
N LEU A 238 -34.02 21.43 11.32
CA LEU A 238 -33.20 20.31 11.76
C LEU A 238 -34.05 19.08 12.08
N ARG A 239 -35.15 19.23 12.82
CA ARG A 239 -36.11 18.14 13.09
C ARG A 239 -36.69 17.56 11.80
N ARG A 240 -36.95 18.39 10.78
CA ARG A 240 -37.39 17.93 9.45
C ARG A 240 -36.29 17.16 8.72
N LEU A 241 -35.05 17.65 8.69
CA LEU A 241 -33.91 16.93 8.09
C LEU A 241 -33.71 15.56 8.75
N TYR A 242 -33.78 15.53 10.08
CA TYR A 242 -33.57 14.31 10.87
C TYR A 242 -34.51 13.16 10.47
N ASN A 243 -35.71 13.49 9.94
CA ASN A 243 -36.67 12.52 9.40
C ASN A 243 -36.27 11.89 8.06
N TYR A 244 -35.19 12.33 7.42
CA TYR A 244 -34.64 11.69 6.21
C TYR A 244 -33.40 10.84 6.53
N LEU A 245 -32.75 11.05 7.67
CA LEU A 245 -31.46 10.43 7.97
C LEU A 245 -31.63 9.12 8.74
N PRO A 246 -30.83 8.07 8.46
CA PRO A 246 -30.71 6.91 9.35
C PRO A 246 -29.99 7.30 10.65
N LEU A 247 -30.01 6.43 11.67
CA LEU A 247 -29.25 6.70 12.90
C LEU A 247 -27.74 6.49 12.71
N ASN A 248 -27.36 5.54 11.85
CA ASN A 248 -25.98 5.16 11.57
C ASN A 248 -25.88 4.47 10.20
N ASN A 249 -24.65 4.21 9.75
CA ASN A 249 -24.35 3.58 8.46
C ASN A 249 -24.75 2.09 8.33
N ARG A 250 -25.21 1.44 9.40
CA ARG A 250 -25.69 0.04 9.38
C ARG A 250 -27.21 -0.05 9.28
N GLU A 251 -27.90 1.07 9.48
CA GLU A 251 -29.35 1.15 9.43
C GLU A 251 -29.82 1.77 8.10
N LYS A 252 -31.07 1.49 7.76
CA LYS A 252 -31.74 2.13 6.64
C LYS A 252 -32.41 3.43 7.12
N PRO A 253 -32.60 4.41 6.22
CA PRO A 253 -33.39 5.60 6.52
C PRO A 253 -34.80 5.25 7.01
N PRO A 254 -35.42 6.11 7.83
CA PRO A 254 -36.79 5.91 8.28
C PRO A 254 -37.76 5.90 7.09
N VAL A 255 -38.71 4.96 7.10
CA VAL A 255 -39.79 4.89 6.11
C VAL A 255 -41.00 5.63 6.66
N ARG A 256 -41.50 6.62 5.92
CA ARG A 256 -42.73 7.33 6.27
C ARG A 256 -43.89 6.70 5.52
N LEU A 257 -44.73 5.94 6.22
CA LEU A 257 -46.02 5.53 5.69
C LEU A 257 -46.92 6.77 5.62
N GLY A 258 -47.50 7.06 4.45
CA GLY A 258 -48.24 8.31 4.18
C GLY A 258 -49.22 8.68 5.30
N ASN A 259 -49.31 9.97 5.61
CA ASN A 259 -49.88 10.50 6.85
C ASN A 259 -51.36 10.13 7.14
N ASN A 260 -52.08 9.49 6.22
CA ASN A 260 -53.51 9.19 6.38
C ASN A 260 -53.88 7.74 5.96
N GLY A 261 -52.92 6.84 5.76
CA GLY A 261 -53.18 5.55 5.11
C GLY A 261 -53.54 5.65 3.61
N LEU A 262 -53.53 6.87 3.07
CA LEU A 262 -53.58 7.24 1.66
C LEU A 262 -52.20 7.81 1.32
N GLY A 263 -51.28 6.99 0.81
CA GLY A 263 -49.99 7.44 0.29
C GLY A 263 -50.11 8.05 -1.11
N ASP A 264 -49.12 8.84 -1.54
CA ASP A 264 -48.99 9.26 -2.94
C ASP A 264 -48.86 8.01 -3.83
N PRO A 265 -49.79 7.74 -4.77
CA PRO A 265 -49.74 6.54 -5.59
C PRO A 265 -48.49 6.52 -6.50
N ALA A 266 -47.74 5.42 -6.48
CA ALA A 266 -46.56 5.24 -7.33
C ALA A 266 -46.85 5.27 -8.85
N ASP A 267 -48.11 5.05 -9.24
CA ASP A 267 -48.60 5.10 -10.62
C ASP A 267 -49.29 6.44 -10.98
N ARG A 268 -49.16 7.48 -10.14
CA ARG A 268 -49.68 8.83 -10.44
C ARG A 268 -49.12 9.36 -11.75
N LEU A 269 -50.02 9.62 -12.71
CA LEU A 269 -49.69 10.27 -13.98
C LEU A 269 -49.70 11.79 -13.81
N ASP A 270 -48.64 12.46 -14.26
CA ASP A 270 -48.59 13.92 -14.38
C ASP A 270 -48.28 14.34 -15.82
N TYR A 271 -49.35 14.68 -16.55
CA TYR A 271 -49.28 15.08 -17.95
C TYR A 271 -48.51 16.41 -18.18
N SER A 272 -48.25 17.21 -17.14
CA SER A 272 -47.46 18.44 -17.31
C SER A 272 -46.02 18.15 -17.74
N LEU A 273 -45.48 16.97 -17.39
CA LEU A 273 -44.12 16.55 -17.72
C LEU A 273 -43.89 16.38 -19.24
N ASP A 274 -44.94 16.10 -20.02
CA ASP A 274 -44.87 15.95 -21.49
C ASP A 274 -44.41 17.24 -22.20
N THR A 275 -44.59 18.38 -21.53
CA THR A 275 -44.31 19.73 -22.06
C THR A 275 -43.24 20.49 -21.30
N LEU A 276 -42.67 19.90 -20.24
CA LEU A 276 -41.67 20.55 -19.39
C LEU A 276 -40.41 20.92 -20.17
N VAL A 277 -39.91 20.01 -21.01
CA VAL A 277 -38.73 20.25 -21.85
C VAL A 277 -39.15 20.98 -23.12
N PRO A 278 -38.70 22.22 -23.35
CA PRO A 278 -39.12 22.99 -24.51
C PRO A 278 -38.59 22.39 -25.83
N ASP A 279 -39.38 22.49 -26.90
CA ASP A 279 -38.96 22.10 -28.26
C ASP A 279 -37.70 22.84 -28.73
N ASN A 280 -37.54 24.10 -28.33
CA ASN A 280 -36.35 24.89 -28.65
C ASN A 280 -35.19 24.49 -27.73
N PRO A 281 -34.09 23.91 -28.26
CA PRO A 281 -32.98 23.41 -27.45
C PRO A 281 -32.19 24.50 -26.70
N ASN A 282 -32.41 25.78 -27.04
CA ASN A 282 -31.81 26.93 -26.38
C ASN A 282 -32.68 27.51 -25.25
N LYS A 283 -33.94 27.09 -25.12
CA LYS A 283 -34.81 27.53 -24.03
C LYS A 283 -34.56 26.65 -22.80
N PRO A 284 -34.14 27.21 -21.65
CA PRO A 284 -33.99 26.45 -20.41
C PRO A 284 -35.36 26.17 -19.76
N TYR A 285 -35.39 25.25 -18.81
CA TYR A 285 -36.54 24.92 -17.96
C TYR A 285 -36.05 24.63 -16.54
N ASP A 286 -36.95 24.67 -15.56
CA ASP A 286 -36.61 24.39 -14.17
C ASP A 286 -36.69 22.88 -13.89
N ILE A 287 -35.55 22.27 -13.53
CA ILE A 287 -35.52 20.84 -13.16
C ILE A 287 -36.29 20.56 -11.87
N LYS A 288 -36.52 21.57 -11.02
CA LYS A 288 -37.26 21.42 -9.77
C LYS A 288 -38.73 21.10 -10.01
N GLU A 289 -39.30 21.60 -11.11
CA GLU A 289 -40.66 21.22 -11.51
C GLU A 289 -40.74 19.70 -11.70
N LEU A 290 -39.76 19.09 -12.39
CA LEU A 290 -39.70 17.63 -12.53
C LEU A 290 -39.63 16.95 -11.15
N ILE A 291 -38.69 17.38 -10.31
CA ILE A 291 -38.46 16.78 -8.98
C ILE A 291 -39.76 16.78 -8.16
N LEU A 292 -40.41 17.94 -8.02
CA LEU A 292 -41.61 18.10 -7.22
C LEU A 292 -42.81 17.28 -7.73
N LYS A 293 -42.84 16.96 -9.04
CA LYS A 293 -43.92 16.15 -9.61
C LYS A 293 -43.72 14.65 -9.41
N VAL A 294 -42.47 14.19 -9.30
CA VAL A 294 -42.12 12.76 -9.25
C VAL A 294 -41.92 12.25 -7.83
N VAL A 295 -41.59 13.13 -6.87
CA VAL A 295 -41.43 12.73 -5.46
C VAL A 295 -42.76 12.72 -4.72
N ASP A 296 -42.85 11.90 -3.67
CA ASP A 296 -44.05 11.76 -2.84
C ASP A 296 -44.48 13.13 -2.27
N ASP A 297 -45.77 13.45 -2.40
CA ASP A 297 -46.41 14.67 -1.87
C ASP A 297 -45.79 16.00 -2.39
N GLY A 298 -44.88 15.94 -3.37
CA GLY A 298 -44.03 17.07 -3.75
C GLY A 298 -43.09 17.54 -2.64
N ASP A 299 -42.78 16.70 -1.64
CA ASP A 299 -41.94 17.06 -0.48
C ASP A 299 -40.45 16.86 -0.79
N PHE A 300 -39.80 17.93 -1.24
CA PHE A 300 -38.36 17.98 -1.50
C PHE A 300 -37.64 18.86 -0.47
N PHE A 301 -36.64 18.29 0.21
CA PHE A 301 -35.71 19.00 1.08
C PHE A 301 -34.44 19.34 0.30
N GLU A 302 -34.44 20.50 -0.36
CA GLU A 302 -33.29 20.98 -1.12
C GLU A 302 -32.15 21.42 -0.20
N LEU A 303 -30.92 20.99 -0.52
CA LEU A 303 -29.70 21.39 0.17
C LEU A 303 -28.87 22.34 -0.70
N GLN A 304 -28.31 23.38 -0.08
CA GLN A 304 -27.52 24.41 -0.76
C GLN A 304 -28.25 25.07 -1.95
N PRO A 305 -29.50 25.55 -1.79
CA PRO A 305 -30.26 26.15 -2.89
C PRO A 305 -29.58 27.38 -3.50
N ASP A 306 -28.75 28.07 -2.72
CA ASP A 306 -28.08 29.31 -3.14
C ASP A 306 -26.61 29.17 -3.58
N TYR A 307 -26.02 27.98 -3.44
CA TYR A 307 -24.64 27.69 -3.84
C TYR A 307 -24.60 26.68 -4.99
N ALA A 308 -23.78 26.98 -6.02
CA ALA A 308 -23.65 26.16 -7.23
C ALA A 308 -25.02 25.76 -7.83
N LYS A 309 -25.84 26.77 -8.12
CA LYS A 309 -27.26 26.61 -8.53
C LYS A 309 -27.46 25.81 -9.81
N ASN A 310 -26.40 25.56 -10.59
CA ASN A 310 -26.36 24.69 -11.77
C ASN A 310 -26.49 23.19 -11.44
N ILE A 311 -26.33 22.79 -10.17
CA ILE A 311 -26.66 21.45 -9.68
C ILE A 311 -27.55 21.52 -8.43
N VAL A 312 -28.66 20.79 -8.46
CA VAL A 312 -29.61 20.66 -7.35
C VAL A 312 -29.31 19.34 -6.63
N ILE A 313 -29.25 19.39 -5.31
CA ILE A 313 -29.15 18.20 -4.45
C ILE A 313 -30.18 18.30 -3.32
N GLY A 314 -30.60 17.17 -2.77
CA GLY A 314 -31.51 17.18 -1.63
C GLY A 314 -32.14 15.82 -1.36
N PHE A 315 -32.91 15.74 -0.27
CA PHE A 315 -33.62 14.53 0.10
C PHE A 315 -35.09 14.61 -0.30
N ALA A 316 -35.64 13.49 -0.75
CA ALA A 316 -37.06 13.34 -1.02
C ALA A 316 -37.53 11.95 -0.58
N ARG A 317 -38.79 11.62 -0.85
CA ARG A 317 -39.31 10.26 -0.68
C ARG A 317 -39.91 9.71 -1.97
N MET A 318 -39.79 8.40 -2.12
CA MET A 318 -40.51 7.59 -3.11
C MET A 318 -41.03 6.34 -2.40
N GLU A 319 -42.34 6.10 -2.47
CA GLU A 319 -43.02 5.05 -1.69
C GLU A 319 -42.69 5.11 -0.18
N GLY A 320 -42.54 6.32 0.36
CA GLY A 320 -42.19 6.58 1.74
C GLY A 320 -40.72 6.34 2.10
N GLN A 321 -39.90 5.79 1.21
CA GLN A 321 -38.46 5.59 1.43
C GLN A 321 -37.68 6.87 1.11
N THR A 322 -36.69 7.22 1.93
CA THR A 322 -35.80 8.35 1.62
C THR A 322 -34.92 8.06 0.42
N ILE A 323 -34.86 9.02 -0.50
CA ILE A 323 -33.94 9.04 -1.64
C ILE A 323 -33.14 10.34 -1.65
N GLY A 324 -31.92 10.27 -2.17
CA GLY A 324 -31.09 11.42 -2.51
C GLY A 324 -31.30 11.80 -3.98
N ILE A 325 -31.51 13.08 -4.26
CA ILE A 325 -31.67 13.59 -5.62
C ILE A 325 -30.42 14.36 -6.02
N VAL A 326 -29.94 14.15 -7.24
CA VAL A 326 -28.90 14.97 -7.88
C VAL A 326 -29.39 15.36 -9.27
N ALA A 327 -29.46 16.65 -9.58
CA ALA A 327 -30.05 17.10 -10.85
C ALA A 327 -29.31 18.29 -11.46
N ASN A 328 -29.06 18.27 -12.78
CA ASN A 328 -28.60 19.45 -13.50
C ASN A 328 -29.73 20.48 -13.61
N GLN A 329 -29.44 21.76 -13.40
CA GLN A 329 -30.40 22.86 -13.49
C GLN A 329 -30.18 23.69 -14.76
N PRO A 330 -30.97 23.49 -15.83
CA PRO A 330 -30.80 24.20 -17.10
C PRO A 330 -30.97 25.72 -17.02
N LEU A 331 -31.73 26.24 -16.05
CA LEU A 331 -31.86 27.69 -15.85
C LEU A 331 -30.55 28.39 -15.46
N VAL A 332 -29.61 27.64 -14.91
CA VAL A 332 -28.34 28.19 -14.41
C VAL A 332 -27.18 27.56 -15.17
N LEU A 333 -26.46 28.39 -15.92
CA LEU A 333 -25.30 27.97 -16.72
C LEU A 333 -25.64 26.78 -17.65
N ALA A 334 -26.88 26.69 -18.12
CA ALA A 334 -27.39 25.58 -18.94
C ALA A 334 -27.22 24.19 -18.30
N GLY A 335 -27.08 24.08 -16.98
CA GLY A 335 -26.87 22.82 -16.27
C GLY A 335 -25.45 22.25 -16.38
N CYS A 336 -24.49 23.00 -16.94
CA CYS A 336 -23.10 22.54 -17.07
C CYS A 336 -22.42 22.30 -15.71
N LEU A 337 -21.41 21.43 -15.68
CA LEU A 337 -20.64 21.14 -14.48
C LEU A 337 -19.45 22.09 -14.34
N ASP A 338 -19.32 22.75 -13.19
CA ASP A 338 -18.18 23.59 -12.84
C ASP A 338 -17.51 23.08 -11.54
N ILE A 339 -16.47 23.77 -11.06
CA ILE A 339 -15.73 23.33 -9.86
C ILE A 339 -16.68 23.22 -8.66
N LYS A 340 -17.54 24.23 -8.46
CA LYS A 340 -18.43 24.32 -7.30
C LYS A 340 -19.49 23.23 -7.34
N SER A 341 -20.14 23.02 -8.49
CA SER A 341 -21.15 21.99 -8.67
C SER A 341 -20.57 20.58 -8.51
N SER A 342 -19.34 20.36 -8.98
CA SER A 342 -18.64 19.08 -8.84
C SER A 342 -18.36 18.73 -7.38
N ILE A 343 -17.89 19.71 -6.58
CA ILE A 343 -17.65 19.50 -5.14
C ILE A 343 -18.96 19.23 -4.39
N LYS A 344 -20.00 20.06 -4.66
CA LYS A 344 -21.34 19.95 -4.05
C LYS A 344 -21.95 18.56 -4.27
N ALA A 345 -22.04 18.13 -5.53
CA ALA A 345 -22.64 16.84 -5.86
C ALA A 345 -21.80 15.66 -5.33
N ALA A 346 -20.47 15.73 -5.42
CA ALA A 346 -19.60 14.63 -4.98
C ALA A 346 -19.75 14.36 -3.49
N ARG A 347 -19.81 15.41 -2.67
CA ARG A 347 -20.01 15.30 -1.22
C ARG A 347 -21.36 14.65 -0.90
N PHE A 348 -22.42 15.07 -1.57
CA PHE A 348 -23.77 14.55 -1.35
C PHE A 348 -23.93 13.08 -1.76
N VAL A 349 -23.39 12.67 -2.92
CA VAL A 349 -23.43 11.27 -3.38
C VAL A 349 -22.72 10.35 -2.39
N ARG A 350 -21.55 10.77 -1.87
CA ARG A 350 -20.81 9.99 -0.87
C ARG A 350 -21.55 9.89 0.47
N PHE A 351 -22.23 10.96 0.89
CA PHE A 351 -23.09 10.91 2.07
C PHE A 351 -24.22 9.88 1.87
N CYS A 352 -24.92 9.94 0.73
CA CYS A 352 -26.00 9.00 0.43
C CYS A 352 -25.50 7.55 0.44
N ASP A 353 -24.33 7.29 -0.15
CA ASP A 353 -23.73 5.95 -0.14
C ASP A 353 -23.38 5.47 1.26
N ALA A 354 -22.72 6.30 2.06
CA ALA A 354 -22.31 5.95 3.42
C ALA A 354 -23.50 5.62 4.34
N PHE A 355 -24.67 6.17 4.06
CA PHE A 355 -25.87 6.06 4.89
C PHE A 355 -27.01 5.27 4.23
N ASN A 356 -26.71 4.43 3.24
CA ASN A 356 -27.68 3.54 2.58
C ASN A 356 -28.90 4.27 1.97
N ILE A 357 -28.72 5.50 1.47
CA ILE A 357 -29.76 6.29 0.82
C ILE A 357 -29.63 6.11 -0.71
N PRO A 358 -30.63 5.51 -1.39
CA PRO A 358 -30.64 5.40 -2.86
C PRO A 358 -30.57 6.77 -3.54
N VAL A 359 -29.96 6.83 -4.74
CA VAL A 359 -29.75 8.07 -5.48
C VAL A 359 -30.52 8.08 -6.80
N VAL A 360 -31.28 9.16 -7.05
CA VAL A 360 -31.95 9.45 -8.33
C VAL A 360 -31.27 10.65 -8.99
N THR A 361 -30.80 10.45 -10.22
CA THR A 361 -30.02 11.45 -10.97
C THR A 361 -30.79 11.94 -12.19
N PHE A 362 -31.10 13.24 -12.27
CA PHE A 362 -31.73 13.85 -13.44
C PHE A 362 -30.69 14.60 -14.28
N VAL A 363 -30.55 14.21 -15.56
CA VAL A 363 -29.43 14.65 -16.41
C VAL A 363 -29.90 15.52 -17.56
N ASP A 364 -29.48 16.79 -17.53
CA ASP A 364 -29.49 17.73 -18.66
C ASP A 364 -28.19 18.56 -18.61
N VAL A 365 -27.12 17.96 -19.14
CA VAL A 365 -25.78 18.51 -19.06
C VAL A 365 -25.14 18.64 -20.45
N PRO A 366 -24.77 19.86 -20.88
CA PRO A 366 -24.11 20.09 -22.16
C PRO A 366 -22.60 19.80 -22.11
N GLY A 367 -22.04 19.56 -20.92
CA GLY A 367 -20.62 19.34 -20.69
C GLY A 367 -20.11 20.00 -19.40
N PHE A 368 -18.80 20.00 -19.23
CA PHE A 368 -18.12 20.83 -18.24
C PHE A 368 -18.02 22.28 -18.72
N MET A 369 -18.04 23.23 -17.78
CA MET A 369 -17.86 24.66 -18.08
C MET A 369 -16.44 24.90 -18.60
N PRO A 370 -16.27 25.39 -19.84
CA PRO A 370 -14.95 25.75 -20.36
C PRO A 370 -14.49 27.10 -19.78
N GLY A 371 -13.18 27.29 -19.67
CA GLY A 371 -12.59 28.60 -19.36
C GLY A 371 -11.34 28.51 -18.50
N THR A 372 -10.42 29.46 -18.68
CA THR A 372 -9.13 29.48 -17.96
C THR A 372 -9.29 29.51 -16.44
N GLY A 373 -10.33 30.19 -15.92
CA GLY A 373 -10.63 30.18 -14.48
C GLY A 373 -11.02 28.80 -13.95
N GLN A 374 -11.72 27.97 -14.75
CA GLN A 374 -12.05 26.60 -14.39
C GLN A 374 -10.80 25.71 -14.48
N GLU A 375 -9.99 25.86 -15.53
CA GLU A 375 -8.76 25.10 -15.71
C GLU A 375 -7.75 25.37 -14.58
N TYR A 376 -7.44 26.64 -14.31
CA TYR A 376 -6.51 27.03 -13.23
C TYR A 376 -7.08 26.73 -11.84
N GLY A 377 -8.39 26.81 -11.68
CA GLY A 377 -9.08 26.38 -10.47
C GLY A 377 -9.13 24.86 -10.27
N GLY A 378 -8.62 24.07 -11.23
CA GLY A 378 -8.51 22.63 -11.11
C GLY A 378 -9.80 21.86 -11.41
N ILE A 379 -10.61 22.30 -12.38
CA ILE A 379 -11.86 21.63 -12.78
C ILE A 379 -11.67 20.13 -13.06
N ILE A 380 -10.55 19.72 -13.65
CA ILE A 380 -10.23 18.31 -13.88
C ILE A 380 -10.16 17.53 -12.55
N LYS A 381 -9.48 18.08 -11.54
CA LYS A 381 -9.33 17.47 -10.22
C LYS A 381 -10.66 17.42 -9.48
N HIS A 382 -11.47 18.48 -9.57
CA HIS A 382 -12.75 18.57 -8.87
C HIS A 382 -13.85 17.75 -9.55
N GLY A 383 -13.92 17.76 -10.88
CA GLY A 383 -14.80 16.91 -11.68
C GLY A 383 -14.49 15.42 -11.49
N ALA A 384 -13.21 15.05 -11.38
CA ALA A 384 -12.81 13.67 -11.07
C ALA A 384 -13.31 13.19 -9.69
N LYS A 385 -13.51 14.08 -8.71
CA LYS A 385 -14.11 13.68 -7.41
C LYS A 385 -15.58 13.30 -7.54
N LEU A 386 -16.34 13.97 -8.42
CA LEU A 386 -17.73 13.58 -8.70
C LEU A 386 -17.79 12.27 -9.46
N LEU A 387 -16.90 12.08 -10.45
CA LEU A 387 -16.73 10.79 -11.13
C LEU A 387 -16.45 9.66 -10.14
N TYR A 388 -15.51 9.90 -9.22
CA TYR A 388 -15.12 8.96 -8.17
C TYR A 388 -16.30 8.63 -7.25
N ALA A 389 -17.03 9.65 -6.79
CA ALA A 389 -18.20 9.48 -5.92
C ALA A 389 -19.25 8.55 -6.55
N TYR A 390 -19.61 8.76 -7.83
CA TYR A 390 -20.56 7.87 -8.50
C TYR A 390 -20.01 6.46 -8.77
N ALA A 391 -18.71 6.33 -9.09
CA ALA A 391 -18.09 5.04 -9.37
C ALA A 391 -17.95 4.15 -8.12
N GLU A 392 -17.66 4.75 -6.95
CA GLU A 392 -17.57 4.02 -5.68
C GLU A 392 -18.95 3.68 -5.11
N CYS A 393 -19.92 4.58 -5.32
CA CYS A 393 -21.28 4.48 -4.79
C CYS A 393 -21.93 3.10 -5.03
N THR A 394 -22.30 2.44 -3.95
CA THR A 394 -22.84 1.07 -3.90
C THR A 394 -24.35 1.02 -3.68
N VAL A 395 -24.96 2.10 -3.18
CA VAL A 395 -26.43 2.22 -3.08
C VAL A 395 -27.10 2.21 -4.47
N PRO A 396 -28.40 1.88 -4.54
CA PRO A 396 -29.14 1.89 -5.81
C PRO A 396 -29.10 3.28 -6.46
N LYS A 397 -28.81 3.30 -7.77
CA LYS A 397 -28.67 4.52 -8.60
C LYS A 397 -29.57 4.43 -9.81
N ILE A 398 -30.53 5.35 -9.92
CA ILE A 398 -31.38 5.51 -11.10
C ILE A 398 -31.00 6.83 -11.78
N THR A 399 -30.82 6.80 -13.10
CA THR A 399 -30.51 7.98 -13.89
C THR A 399 -31.61 8.20 -14.92
N VAL A 400 -32.11 9.43 -15.04
CA VAL A 400 -33.10 9.83 -16.04
C VAL A 400 -32.54 10.99 -16.85
N ILE A 401 -32.25 10.76 -18.13
CA ILE A 401 -31.75 11.77 -19.06
C ILE A 401 -32.95 12.47 -19.69
N THR A 402 -33.10 13.77 -19.41
CA THR A 402 -34.28 14.54 -19.81
C THR A 402 -34.11 15.20 -21.18
N ARG A 403 -32.92 15.76 -21.48
CA ARG A 403 -32.68 16.42 -22.78
C ARG A 403 -31.27 16.20 -23.33
N LYS A 404 -30.21 16.61 -22.64
CA LYS A 404 -28.83 16.49 -23.15
C LYS A 404 -27.95 15.75 -22.17
N ALA A 405 -27.15 14.83 -22.66
CA ALA A 405 -26.04 14.27 -21.91
C ALA A 405 -24.82 14.16 -22.81
N TYR A 406 -23.94 15.17 -22.73
CA TYR A 406 -22.82 15.29 -23.64
C TYR A 406 -21.45 15.10 -22.99
N GLY A 407 -20.53 14.55 -23.79
CA GLY A 407 -19.10 14.49 -23.50
C GLY A 407 -18.78 13.79 -22.18
N GLY A 408 -17.69 14.18 -21.52
CA GLY A 408 -17.29 13.62 -20.23
C GLY A 408 -18.27 13.89 -19.09
N ALA A 409 -19.21 14.84 -19.25
CA ALA A 409 -20.21 15.12 -18.22
C ALA A 409 -21.31 14.03 -18.17
N TYR A 410 -21.59 13.35 -19.29
CA TYR A 410 -22.42 12.14 -19.29
C TYR A 410 -21.82 11.07 -18.36
N ASP A 411 -20.52 10.83 -18.50
CA ASP A 411 -19.84 9.83 -17.66
C ASP A 411 -19.93 10.23 -16.18
N VAL A 412 -19.67 11.50 -15.87
CA VAL A 412 -19.65 12.02 -14.50
C VAL A 412 -21.04 12.09 -13.84
N MET A 413 -22.14 11.98 -14.59
CA MET A 413 -23.52 12.04 -14.06
C MET A 413 -24.19 10.67 -14.03
N ALA A 414 -23.66 9.74 -13.22
CA ALA A 414 -24.23 8.41 -12.99
C ALA A 414 -24.54 7.63 -14.28
N SER A 415 -23.57 7.56 -15.20
CA SER A 415 -23.73 6.78 -16.43
C SER A 415 -23.86 5.28 -16.14
N LYS A 416 -24.45 4.55 -17.09
CA LYS A 416 -24.58 3.08 -16.97
C LYS A 416 -23.23 2.39 -16.77
N HIS A 417 -22.17 2.94 -17.37
CA HIS A 417 -20.80 2.42 -17.29
C HIS A 417 -20.16 2.63 -15.92
N LEU A 418 -20.65 3.59 -15.14
CA LEU A 418 -20.26 3.83 -13.74
C LEU A 418 -21.21 3.16 -12.75
N ARG A 419 -21.73 1.98 -13.10
CA ARG A 419 -22.58 1.16 -12.22
C ARG A 419 -23.92 1.82 -11.88
N GLY A 420 -24.45 2.69 -12.74
CA GLY A 420 -25.88 3.06 -12.69
C GLY A 420 -26.74 1.81 -12.83
N ASP A 421 -27.69 1.58 -11.92
CA ASP A 421 -28.54 0.39 -11.94
C ASP A 421 -29.51 0.44 -13.11
N VAL A 422 -30.10 1.62 -13.35
CA VAL A 422 -30.98 1.88 -14.48
C VAL A 422 -30.70 3.27 -15.05
N ASN A 423 -30.53 3.36 -16.37
CA ASN A 423 -30.44 4.63 -17.09
C ASN A 423 -31.61 4.71 -18.07
N LEU A 424 -32.54 5.62 -17.79
CA LEU A 424 -33.69 5.93 -18.63
C LEU A 424 -33.42 7.22 -19.39
N ALA A 425 -34.04 7.38 -20.54
CA ALA A 425 -33.94 8.57 -21.35
C ALA A 425 -35.32 8.95 -21.88
N TRP A 426 -35.68 10.23 -21.83
CA TRP A 426 -36.89 10.71 -22.48
C TRP A 426 -36.78 10.57 -24.00
N PRO A 427 -37.91 10.46 -24.73
CA PRO A 427 -37.90 10.19 -26.18
C PRO A 427 -37.09 11.19 -27.02
N ARG A 428 -36.90 12.41 -26.52
CA ARG A 428 -36.15 13.49 -27.18
C ARG A 428 -34.74 13.70 -26.61
N ALA A 429 -34.28 12.83 -25.72
CA ALA A 429 -32.97 12.95 -25.12
C ALA A 429 -31.85 12.68 -26.15
N GLU A 430 -30.83 13.52 -26.13
CA GLU A 430 -29.65 13.44 -26.97
C GLU A 430 -28.45 13.02 -26.13
N ILE A 431 -27.85 11.90 -26.49
CA ILE A 431 -26.64 11.36 -25.84
C ILE A 431 -25.52 11.34 -26.88
N ALA A 432 -24.46 12.12 -26.67
CA ALA A 432 -23.41 12.29 -27.68
C ALA A 432 -22.08 12.76 -27.07
N VAL A 433 -20.98 12.74 -27.84
CA VAL A 433 -19.70 13.34 -27.40
C VAL A 433 -19.81 14.88 -27.35
N MET A 434 -20.56 15.47 -28.27
CA MET A 434 -20.87 16.89 -28.33
C MET A 434 -22.14 17.10 -29.18
N GLY A 435 -22.70 18.31 -29.15
CA GLY A 435 -23.88 18.63 -29.97
C GLY A 435 -23.61 18.47 -31.48
N ALA A 436 -24.64 18.03 -32.22
CA ALA A 436 -24.53 17.65 -33.64
C ALA A 436 -23.88 18.73 -34.53
N LYS A 437 -24.20 20.02 -34.30
CA LYS A 437 -23.60 21.13 -35.05
C LYS A 437 -22.08 21.22 -34.84
N GLY A 438 -21.62 21.10 -33.60
CA GLY A 438 -20.19 21.11 -33.27
C GLY A 438 -19.46 19.90 -33.84
N ALA A 439 -20.09 18.73 -33.78
CA ALA A 439 -19.55 17.51 -34.37
C ALA A 439 -19.36 17.63 -35.90
N VAL A 440 -20.37 18.15 -36.61
CA VAL A 440 -20.31 18.38 -38.07
C VAL A 440 -19.21 19.38 -38.43
N GLU A 441 -19.06 20.48 -37.70
CA GLU A 441 -18.01 21.47 -37.97
C GLU A 441 -16.58 20.93 -37.79
N ILE A 442 -16.39 19.96 -36.89
CA ILE A 442 -15.09 19.32 -36.65
C ILE A 442 -14.84 18.20 -37.67
N ILE A 443 -15.83 17.35 -37.93
CA ILE A 443 -15.71 16.19 -38.83
C ILE A 443 -15.52 16.64 -40.28
N PHE A 444 -16.22 17.69 -40.71
CA PHE A 444 -16.17 18.21 -42.09
C PHE A 444 -15.34 19.51 -42.21
N ARG A 445 -14.35 19.69 -41.33
CA ARG A 445 -13.51 20.91 -41.30
C ARG A 445 -12.71 21.13 -42.58
N GLU A 446 -12.31 20.06 -43.26
CA GLU A 446 -11.54 20.09 -44.51
C GLU A 446 -12.41 20.47 -45.73
N ASP A 447 -13.72 20.20 -45.69
CA ASP A 447 -14.64 20.45 -46.80
C ASP A 447 -15.11 21.91 -46.89
N LYS A 448 -14.86 22.72 -45.85
CA LYS A 448 -15.31 24.13 -45.75
C LYS A 448 -14.82 25.04 -46.89
N ASN A 449 -13.76 24.67 -47.60
CA ASN A 449 -13.15 25.47 -48.67
C ASN A 449 -13.32 24.88 -50.08
N ASP A 450 -14.00 23.74 -50.27
CA ASP A 450 -14.27 23.20 -51.62
C ASP A 450 -15.58 23.80 -52.17
N PRO A 451 -15.55 24.61 -53.25
CA PRO A 451 -16.74 25.22 -53.86
C PRO A 451 -17.72 24.19 -54.45
N ARG A 452 -17.33 22.90 -54.54
CA ARG A 452 -18.16 21.81 -55.05
C ARG A 452 -18.85 21.00 -53.95
N SER A 453 -18.55 21.26 -52.68
CA SER A 453 -19.21 20.60 -51.57
C SER A 453 -20.59 21.25 -51.33
N SER A 454 -21.65 20.49 -51.61
CA SER A 454 -22.98 20.87 -51.13
C SER A 454 -23.02 20.64 -49.61
N PRO A 455 -23.63 21.51 -48.80
CA PRO A 455 -23.81 21.18 -47.38
C PRO A 455 -24.60 19.87 -47.30
N PRO A 456 -24.18 18.88 -46.49
CA PRO A 456 -24.92 17.64 -46.37
C PRO A 456 -26.34 17.98 -45.90
N ALA A 457 -27.33 17.49 -46.65
CA ALA A 457 -28.73 17.56 -46.25
C ALA A 457 -28.86 16.99 -44.83
N ARG A 458 -29.63 17.67 -43.97
CA ARG A 458 -29.92 17.20 -42.61
C ARG A 458 -30.26 15.70 -42.68
N PRO A 459 -29.54 14.80 -41.99
CA PRO A 459 -29.95 13.41 -41.98
C PRO A 459 -31.34 13.37 -41.35
N ASN A 460 -32.32 12.89 -42.13
CA ASN A 460 -33.65 12.60 -41.61
C ASN A 460 -33.46 11.68 -40.40
N ALA A 461 -33.99 12.10 -39.26
CA ALA A 461 -34.05 11.33 -38.03
C ALA A 461 -35.05 10.17 -38.20
N GLN A 462 -34.70 9.18 -39.02
CA GLN A 462 -35.38 7.88 -39.15
C GLN A 462 -34.33 6.82 -39.51
N ALA A 463 -33.43 6.53 -38.58
CA ALA A 463 -32.73 5.26 -38.54
C ALA A 463 -33.18 4.56 -37.25
N HIS A 464 -34.06 3.58 -37.40
CA HIS A 464 -34.60 2.78 -36.30
C HIS A 464 -33.46 2.14 -35.48
N LEU A 465 -33.24 2.65 -34.26
CA LEU A 465 -32.72 1.80 -33.19
C LEU A 465 -33.85 0.85 -32.77
N PRO A 466 -33.57 -0.45 -32.55
CA PRO A 466 -34.59 -1.36 -32.04
C PRO A 466 -35.02 -0.92 -30.63
N LEU A 467 -36.32 -0.63 -30.50
CA LEU A 467 -37.00 -0.37 -29.25
C LEU A 467 -37.01 -1.67 -28.42
N ALA A 468 -36.43 -1.63 -27.23
CA ALA A 468 -36.63 -2.64 -26.22
C ALA A 468 -38.01 -2.42 -25.58
N GLY A 469 -39.01 -3.14 -26.08
CA GLY A 469 -40.32 -3.31 -25.46
C GLY A 469 -40.65 -4.80 -25.44
N ASP A 470 -41.33 -5.22 -24.38
CA ASP A 470 -41.93 -6.55 -24.13
C ASP A 470 -41.03 -7.61 -23.48
N ALA A 471 -40.87 -7.47 -22.15
CA ALA A 471 -41.19 -8.54 -21.19
C ALA A 471 -41.09 -7.99 -19.75
N ALA A 472 -42.10 -7.23 -19.32
CA ALA A 472 -42.32 -6.91 -17.90
C ALA A 472 -43.81 -6.91 -17.59
N ARG A 473 -44.28 -8.00 -16.95
CA ARG A 473 -45.52 -8.20 -16.17
C ARG A 473 -45.56 -9.71 -15.91
N GLU A 474 -45.16 -10.19 -14.74
CA GLU A 474 -45.92 -10.42 -13.49
C GLU A 474 -44.87 -11.12 -12.57
N GLU A 475 -44.76 -10.98 -11.25
CA GLU A 475 -45.67 -10.61 -10.17
C GLU A 475 -44.80 -10.08 -9.02
N ALA A 476 -45.26 -9.02 -8.38
CA ALA A 476 -44.84 -8.62 -7.04
C ALA A 476 -45.69 -9.37 -6.01
N ARG A 477 -45.13 -9.56 -4.80
CA ARG A 477 -45.70 -10.05 -3.51
C ARG A 477 -45.13 -11.40 -3.08
N GLU A 478 -44.69 -11.66 -1.85
CA GLU A 478 -44.90 -10.97 -0.56
C GLU A 478 -43.78 -11.32 0.46
N PRO A 479 -43.68 -10.58 1.59
CA PRO A 479 -42.61 -10.66 2.59
C PRO A 479 -43.02 -11.52 3.81
N VAL A 480 -42.06 -12.18 4.46
CA VAL A 480 -42.28 -12.78 5.78
C VAL A 480 -41.05 -12.62 6.67
N ALA A 481 -41.28 -11.95 7.81
CA ALA A 481 -40.43 -11.87 8.99
C ALA A 481 -40.57 -13.13 9.87
N GLN A 482 -39.74 -13.22 10.93
CA GLN A 482 -39.71 -14.22 12.03
C GLN A 482 -38.80 -15.43 11.77
N ALA A 483 -38.00 -15.96 12.69
CA ALA A 483 -37.79 -15.70 14.12
C ALA A 483 -36.34 -16.08 14.49
N ARG A 484 -35.83 -15.45 15.56
CA ARG A 484 -34.74 -16.00 16.37
C ARG A 484 -35.17 -17.36 16.94
N GLU A 485 -34.29 -18.34 16.91
CA GLU A 485 -34.18 -19.32 18.00
C GLU A 485 -32.71 -19.51 18.41
N HIS A 486 -32.51 -19.36 19.71
CA HIS A 486 -31.33 -19.72 20.46
C HIS A 486 -31.07 -21.23 20.35
N SER A 487 -29.80 -21.59 20.20
CA SER A 487 -29.25 -22.73 20.94
C SER A 487 -27.82 -22.38 21.35
N ALA A 488 -27.71 -21.88 22.58
CA ALA A 488 -26.50 -21.97 23.36
C ALA A 488 -26.49 -23.35 24.00
N LEU A 489 -25.53 -24.21 23.66
CA LEU A 489 -25.13 -25.32 24.50
C LEU A 489 -23.62 -25.56 24.36
N ASN A 490 -22.90 -25.02 25.34
CA ASN A 490 -21.92 -25.69 26.20
C ASN A 490 -20.84 -26.57 25.56
N GLY A 491 -19.57 -26.25 25.90
CA GLY A 491 -18.56 -27.29 25.97
C GLY A 491 -17.10 -26.87 25.88
N SER A 492 -16.64 -25.83 26.58
CA SER A 492 -15.26 -25.89 27.11
C SER A 492 -15.31 -26.78 28.36
N PRO A 493 -14.43 -27.79 28.47
CA PRO A 493 -13.47 -27.78 29.58
C PRO A 493 -12.14 -28.50 29.16
N PRO A 494 -11.15 -28.72 30.06
CA PRO A 494 -9.91 -27.96 30.00
C PRO A 494 -8.65 -28.87 30.13
N VAL A 495 -7.49 -28.24 30.29
CA VAL A 495 -6.27 -28.79 30.93
C VAL A 495 -5.50 -29.88 30.16
N PHE A 496 -4.23 -29.62 29.83
CA PHE A 496 -3.12 -30.31 30.51
C PHE A 496 -1.81 -29.53 30.41
N ALA A 497 -1.33 -29.15 31.59
CA ALA A 497 0.01 -28.71 31.87
C ALA A 497 0.96 -29.91 31.99
N HIS A 498 2.26 -29.59 31.88
CA HIS A 498 3.46 -30.36 32.22
C HIS A 498 3.95 -31.43 31.25
N PHE A 499 5.14 -31.19 30.69
CA PHE A 499 6.37 -31.87 31.12
C PHE A 499 7.58 -30.95 30.87
N VAL A 500 8.06 -30.29 31.92
CA VAL A 500 9.41 -29.71 31.97
C VAL A 500 10.28 -30.75 32.68
N SER A 501 11.11 -31.45 31.92
CA SER A 501 12.21 -32.25 32.48
C SER A 501 13.48 -31.41 32.45
N LEU A 502 13.73 -30.68 33.54
CA LEU A 502 15.02 -30.05 33.81
C LEU A 502 16.07 -31.15 34.06
N ARG A 503 16.99 -31.35 33.12
CA ARG A 503 18.30 -31.94 33.43
C ARG A 503 19.16 -30.83 34.04
N GLN A 504 19.57 -31.02 35.29
CA GLN A 504 20.60 -30.21 35.94
C GLN A 504 21.94 -30.39 35.20
N PRO A 505 22.73 -29.32 34.98
CA PRO A 505 24.15 -29.48 34.66
C PRO A 505 24.95 -29.73 35.95
N PRO A 506 26.08 -30.45 35.87
CA PRO A 506 26.89 -30.76 37.03
C PRO A 506 27.59 -29.51 37.57
N THR A 507 27.66 -29.42 38.89
CA THR A 507 28.46 -28.46 39.63
C THR A 507 29.95 -28.79 39.52
N GLY A 508 30.76 -27.82 39.10
CA GLY A 508 32.20 -27.85 39.29
C GLY A 508 32.97 -26.82 38.46
N GLY A 509 33.70 -25.92 39.13
CA GLY A 509 34.96 -25.36 38.62
C GLY A 509 34.88 -24.15 37.68
N ASP A 510 35.18 -23.00 38.26
CA ASP A 510 35.43 -21.65 37.73
C ASP A 510 36.28 -21.54 36.43
N THR A 511 35.87 -20.57 35.58
CA THR A 511 36.57 -19.72 34.58
C THR A 511 35.96 -19.64 33.15
N GLY A 512 34.64 -19.82 32.97
CA GLY A 512 33.96 -19.64 31.67
C GLY A 512 33.18 -18.33 31.59
N GLY A 513 33.39 -17.53 30.52
CA GLY A 513 32.65 -16.28 30.27
C GLY A 513 31.13 -16.47 30.34
N ARG A 514 30.44 -15.59 31.08
CA ARG A 514 28.97 -15.63 31.21
C ARG A 514 28.33 -15.24 29.87
N MET A 515 27.42 -16.07 29.35
CA MET A 515 26.65 -15.78 28.13
C MET A 515 25.97 -14.40 28.20
N PHE A 516 25.96 -13.68 27.08
CA PHE A 516 25.36 -12.34 26.99
C PHE A 516 23.86 -12.39 27.32
N LYS A 517 23.39 -11.39 28.06
CA LYS A 517 21.98 -11.18 28.39
C LYS A 517 21.29 -10.28 27.37
N LYS A 518 22.03 -9.33 26.80
CA LYS A 518 21.49 -8.35 25.84
C LYS A 518 22.52 -8.01 24.77
N ILE A 519 22.11 -8.07 23.51
CA ILE A 519 22.96 -7.71 22.38
C ILE A 519 22.26 -6.69 21.47
N LEU A 520 23.05 -5.80 20.89
CA LEU A 520 22.60 -4.85 19.88
C LEU A 520 22.94 -5.35 18.48
N ILE A 521 22.00 -5.22 17.55
CA ILE A 521 22.18 -5.59 16.16
C ILE A 521 22.47 -4.31 15.36
N ALA A 522 23.73 -4.11 14.96
CA ALA A 522 24.19 -2.93 14.22
C ALA A 522 23.95 -3.10 12.71
N ASN A 523 22.75 -3.53 12.33
CA ASN A 523 22.34 -3.77 10.95
C ASN A 523 20.81 -3.65 10.81
N ARG A 524 20.30 -3.88 9.59
CA ARG A 524 18.88 -3.76 9.23
C ARG A 524 18.41 -4.91 8.35
N GLY A 525 17.14 -4.86 7.96
CA GLY A 525 16.59 -5.75 6.93
C GLY A 525 16.62 -7.23 7.33
N GLU A 526 16.87 -8.11 6.37
CA GLU A 526 16.77 -9.56 6.60
C GLU A 526 17.80 -10.04 7.63
N ILE A 527 19.05 -9.55 7.55
CA ILE A 527 20.12 -9.99 8.44
C ILE A 527 19.86 -9.60 9.89
N ALA A 528 19.27 -8.43 10.13
CA ALA A 528 18.89 -8.06 11.48
C ALA A 528 17.82 -9.02 12.03
N CYS A 529 16.81 -9.35 11.22
CA CYS A 529 15.81 -10.37 11.59
C CYS A 529 16.45 -11.74 11.84
N ARG A 530 17.41 -12.15 10.99
CA ARG A 530 18.15 -13.41 11.09
C ARG A 530 18.90 -13.51 12.43
N VAL A 531 19.58 -12.44 12.86
CA VAL A 531 20.31 -12.42 14.14
C VAL A 531 19.35 -12.41 15.32
N ILE A 532 18.29 -11.59 15.28
CA ILE A 532 17.28 -11.49 16.34
C ILE A 532 16.62 -12.86 16.61
N LYS A 533 16.27 -13.61 15.55
CA LYS A 533 15.67 -14.95 15.70
C LYS A 533 16.56 -15.90 16.49
N THR A 534 17.86 -15.96 16.19
CA THR A 534 18.81 -16.80 16.94
C THR A 534 19.02 -16.30 18.37
N ALA A 535 19.21 -14.99 18.57
CA ALA A 535 19.39 -14.43 19.90
C ALA A 535 18.19 -14.74 20.81
N ARG A 536 16.96 -14.61 20.28
CA ARG A 536 15.73 -14.97 21.00
C ARG A 536 15.65 -16.47 21.32
N LYS A 537 16.03 -17.35 20.37
CA LYS A 537 16.13 -18.81 20.64
C LYS A 537 17.10 -19.11 21.79
N MET A 538 18.17 -18.34 21.91
CA MET A 538 19.16 -18.45 22.99
C MET A 538 18.73 -17.76 24.31
N GLY A 539 17.57 -17.09 24.35
CA GLY A 539 17.10 -16.36 25.53
C GLY A 539 17.82 -15.02 25.77
N ILE A 540 18.43 -14.45 24.74
CA ILE A 540 19.19 -13.19 24.77
C ILE A 540 18.26 -12.05 24.35
N GLN A 541 18.21 -10.97 25.13
CA GLN A 541 17.47 -9.75 24.78
C GLN A 541 18.11 -9.03 23.59
N THR A 542 17.27 -8.48 22.72
CA THR A 542 17.71 -7.92 21.44
C THR A 542 17.39 -6.43 21.35
N VAL A 543 18.36 -5.66 20.87
CA VAL A 543 18.21 -4.23 20.56
C VAL A 543 18.43 -4.01 19.07
N ALA A 544 17.41 -3.51 18.37
CA ALA A 544 17.55 -3.04 16.99
C ALA A 544 17.98 -1.58 16.95
N VAL A 545 18.69 -1.19 15.90
CA VAL A 545 18.87 0.21 15.52
C VAL A 545 18.13 0.49 14.22
N TYR A 546 17.66 1.73 14.06
CA TYR A 546 16.93 2.13 12.86
C TYR A 546 17.17 3.59 12.47
N SER A 547 17.17 3.84 11.16
CA SER A 547 17.10 5.18 10.57
C SER A 547 15.64 5.65 10.47
N GLU A 548 15.41 6.92 10.14
CA GLU A 548 14.07 7.45 9.86
C GLU A 548 13.27 6.60 8.84
N ALA A 549 13.91 6.13 7.77
CA ALA A 549 13.25 5.30 6.74
C ALA A 549 12.96 3.86 7.19
N ASP A 550 13.64 3.37 8.22
CA ASP A 550 13.45 2.01 8.75
C ASP A 550 12.57 1.97 10.00
N LYS A 551 11.92 3.07 10.39
CA LYS A 551 11.10 3.14 11.60
C LYS A 551 10.04 2.03 11.69
N GLU A 552 9.48 1.63 10.56
CA GLU A 552 8.47 0.57 10.45
C GLU A 552 9.07 -0.75 9.92
N ALA A 553 10.39 -0.87 9.82
CA ALA A 553 11.01 -2.08 9.27
C ALA A 553 10.80 -3.30 10.19
N ARG A 554 10.72 -4.49 9.57
CA ARG A 554 10.42 -5.74 10.28
C ARG A 554 11.37 -6.04 11.43
N HIS A 555 12.66 -5.70 11.32
CA HIS A 555 13.63 -5.96 12.38
C HIS A 555 13.42 -5.08 13.62
N VAL A 556 12.80 -3.91 13.45
CA VAL A 556 12.43 -3.00 14.55
C VAL A 556 11.28 -3.58 15.35
N GLU A 557 10.26 -4.11 14.67
CA GLU A 557 9.13 -4.80 15.31
C GLU A 557 9.56 -6.11 15.98
N LEU A 558 10.52 -6.82 15.39
CA LEU A 558 11.00 -8.11 15.93
C LEU A 558 11.87 -7.98 17.17
N ALA A 559 12.60 -6.88 17.38
CA ALA A 559 13.50 -6.72 18.52
C ALA A 559 12.74 -6.37 19.81
N ASP A 560 13.36 -6.63 20.96
CA ASP A 560 12.74 -6.33 22.26
C ASP A 560 12.84 -4.83 22.62
N GLU A 561 13.87 -4.15 22.10
CA GLU A 561 14.05 -2.70 22.17
C GLU A 561 14.54 -2.17 20.82
N ALA A 562 14.30 -0.88 20.54
CA ALA A 562 14.77 -0.23 19.33
C ALA A 562 15.29 1.20 19.58
N VAL A 563 16.36 1.60 18.88
CA VAL A 563 16.99 2.92 19.03
C VAL A 563 17.12 3.61 17.68
N HIS A 564 16.61 4.84 17.59
CA HIS A 564 16.79 5.70 16.43
C HIS A 564 18.25 6.21 16.33
N ILE A 565 18.86 6.05 15.16
CA ILE A 565 20.27 6.39 14.92
C ILE A 565 20.49 7.44 13.82
N GLY A 566 19.42 8.04 13.25
CA GLY A 566 19.55 9.19 12.35
C GLY A 566 18.73 9.13 11.06
N ALA A 567 19.06 10.03 10.14
CA ALA A 567 18.40 10.17 8.85
C ALA A 567 18.53 8.91 7.97
N ALA A 568 17.69 8.84 6.92
CA ALA A 568 17.59 7.69 6.05
C ALA A 568 18.94 7.23 5.39
N PRO A 569 19.82 8.11 4.88
CA PRO A 569 21.07 7.67 4.27
C PRO A 569 21.99 6.96 5.27
N SER A 570 22.51 5.78 4.91
CA SER A 570 23.36 4.97 5.79
C SER A 570 24.61 5.70 6.30
N ARG A 571 25.18 6.60 5.49
CA ARG A 571 26.31 7.46 5.87
C ARG A 571 26.00 8.38 7.05
N GLU A 572 24.74 8.68 7.30
CA GLU A 572 24.25 9.56 8.37
C GLU A 572 23.58 8.74 9.50
N SER A 573 23.58 7.40 9.42
CA SER A 573 22.97 6.48 10.39
C SER A 573 23.81 5.21 10.59
N TYR A 574 23.58 4.13 9.84
CA TYR A 574 24.21 2.81 10.07
C TYR A 574 25.75 2.78 9.96
N LEU A 575 26.35 3.75 9.27
CA LEU A 575 27.81 3.91 9.16
C LEU A 575 28.41 4.85 10.22
N GLN A 576 27.59 5.40 11.12
CA GLN A 576 28.04 6.29 12.20
C GLN A 576 28.39 5.47 13.44
N ALA A 577 29.64 5.01 13.53
CA ALA A 577 30.18 4.21 14.63
C ALA A 577 29.82 4.76 16.02
N ASP A 578 30.02 6.07 16.25
CA ASP A 578 29.73 6.72 17.53
C ASP A 578 28.26 6.61 17.94
N ARG A 579 27.33 6.64 16.97
CA ARG A 579 25.89 6.51 17.26
C ARG A 579 25.53 5.08 17.65
N ILE A 580 26.15 4.09 17.01
CA ILE A 580 25.96 2.68 17.37
C ILE A 580 26.50 2.40 18.77
N ILE A 581 27.70 2.87 19.09
CA ILE A 581 28.30 2.71 20.42
C ILE A 581 27.48 3.43 21.49
N ALA A 582 27.00 4.65 21.20
CA ALA A 582 26.09 5.37 22.09
C ALA A 582 24.78 4.60 22.32
N ALA A 583 24.23 3.95 21.29
CA ALA A 583 23.05 3.09 21.42
C ALA A 583 23.32 1.86 22.29
N CYS A 584 24.47 1.19 22.14
CA CYS A 584 24.88 0.07 23.01
C CYS A 584 24.95 0.51 24.48
N LYS A 585 25.61 1.64 24.76
CA LYS A 585 25.75 2.19 26.11
C LYS A 585 24.40 2.57 26.72
N LYS A 586 23.51 3.18 25.91
CA LYS A 586 22.18 3.61 26.37
C LYS A 586 21.28 2.44 26.76
N THR A 587 21.34 1.32 26.04
CA THR A 587 20.46 0.16 26.28
C THR A 587 21.07 -0.90 27.19
N GLY A 588 22.37 -0.77 27.49
CA GLY A 588 23.13 -1.73 28.28
C GLY A 588 23.41 -3.03 27.52
N ALA A 589 23.58 -2.95 26.19
CA ALA A 589 23.96 -4.11 25.39
C ALA A 589 25.41 -4.52 25.71
N GLU A 590 25.61 -5.80 26.03
CA GLU A 590 26.91 -6.37 26.41
C GLU A 590 27.74 -6.76 25.18
N ALA A 591 27.09 -6.96 24.03
CA ALA A 591 27.73 -7.26 22.76
C ALA A 591 27.00 -6.59 21.59
N VAL A 592 27.71 -6.42 20.47
CA VAL A 592 27.17 -5.90 19.22
C VAL A 592 27.40 -6.91 18.08
N HIS A 593 26.34 -7.24 17.36
CA HIS A 593 26.42 -8.06 16.15
C HIS A 593 26.27 -7.16 14.92
N PRO A 594 27.31 -7.01 14.07
CA PRO A 594 27.26 -6.11 12.93
C PRO A 594 26.57 -6.72 11.71
N GLY A 595 26.30 -8.03 11.72
CA GLY A 595 25.75 -8.73 10.56
C GLY A 595 26.79 -8.79 9.43
N TYR A 596 26.45 -8.21 8.28
CA TYR A 596 27.34 -8.05 7.13
C TYR A 596 27.14 -6.69 6.45
N GLY A 597 28.13 -6.25 5.66
CA GLY A 597 28.13 -4.87 5.14
C GLY A 597 28.23 -3.84 6.28
N PHE A 598 27.95 -2.57 5.98
CA PHE A 598 28.10 -1.45 6.91
C PHE A 598 29.43 -1.47 7.69
N LEU A 599 29.38 -1.65 9.01
CA LEU A 599 30.53 -1.60 9.91
C LEU A 599 31.12 -2.99 10.23
N SER A 600 30.62 -4.07 9.61
CA SER A 600 31.06 -5.45 9.92
C SER A 600 32.54 -5.72 9.64
N GLU A 601 33.14 -5.01 8.69
CA GLU A 601 34.55 -5.15 8.29
C GLU A 601 35.34 -3.86 8.53
N ASN A 602 34.86 -3.00 9.43
CA ASN A 602 35.53 -1.75 9.78
C ASN A 602 36.43 -1.97 11.01
N GLU A 603 37.76 -1.97 10.79
CA GLU A 603 38.76 -2.16 11.85
C GLU A 603 38.57 -1.16 13.00
N ALA A 604 38.41 0.13 12.68
CA ALA A 604 38.33 1.18 13.68
C ALA A 604 37.09 1.01 14.58
N PHE A 605 35.95 0.63 13.99
CA PHE A 605 34.73 0.36 14.73
C PHE A 605 34.88 -0.88 15.64
N ALA A 606 35.42 -1.99 15.11
CA ALA A 606 35.62 -3.20 15.90
C ALA A 606 36.55 -2.94 17.11
N ARG A 607 37.64 -2.18 16.90
CA ARG A 607 38.55 -1.77 17.98
C ARG A 607 37.85 -0.88 19.01
N GLN A 608 37.14 0.15 18.55
CA GLN A 608 36.47 1.11 19.44
C GLN A 608 35.38 0.44 20.29
N VAL A 609 34.63 -0.52 19.73
CA VAL A 609 33.64 -1.32 20.46
C VAL A 609 34.28 -2.09 21.62
N GLU A 610 35.43 -2.73 21.37
CA GLU A 610 36.16 -3.50 22.37
C GLU A 610 36.79 -2.61 23.46
N GLU A 611 37.36 -1.46 23.08
CA GLU A 611 37.92 -0.46 24.01
C GLU A 611 36.85 0.10 24.95
N GLU A 612 35.59 0.12 24.51
CA GLU A 612 34.42 0.56 25.29
C GLU A 612 33.80 -0.57 26.13
N GLY A 613 34.44 -1.75 26.18
CA GLY A 613 34.02 -2.88 27.00
C GLY A 613 32.82 -3.67 26.45
N ILE A 614 32.45 -3.45 25.19
CA ILE A 614 31.36 -4.16 24.49
C ILE A 614 31.98 -5.26 23.64
N ALA A 615 31.43 -6.47 23.66
CA ALA A 615 31.95 -7.55 22.83
C ALA A 615 31.53 -7.37 21.35
N PHE A 616 32.50 -7.37 20.44
CA PHE A 616 32.22 -7.42 19.00
C PHE A 616 31.99 -8.87 18.55
N ILE A 617 30.76 -9.19 18.10
CA ILE A 617 30.41 -10.54 17.62
C ILE A 617 30.84 -10.67 16.16
N GLY A 618 32.13 -10.95 15.96
CA GLY A 618 32.80 -11.01 14.66
C GLY A 618 34.29 -11.28 14.83
N PRO A 619 35.09 -11.19 13.76
CA PRO A 619 36.53 -11.27 13.87
C PRO A 619 37.11 -10.07 14.60
N LYS A 620 38.28 -10.26 15.20
CA LYS A 620 39.00 -9.20 15.90
C LYS A 620 39.56 -8.17 14.92
N HIS A 621 39.70 -6.93 15.39
CA HIS A 621 40.16 -5.80 14.58
C HIS A 621 41.48 -6.09 13.83
N TYR A 622 42.44 -6.79 14.45
CA TYR A 622 43.70 -7.17 13.79
C TYR A 622 43.50 -8.15 12.62
N SER A 623 42.53 -9.06 12.68
CA SER A 623 42.23 -10.00 11.58
C SER A 623 41.54 -9.27 10.43
N ILE A 624 40.65 -8.32 10.75
CA ILE A 624 40.00 -7.44 9.78
C ILE A 624 41.06 -6.62 9.03
N ALA A 625 41.98 -5.98 9.77
CA ALA A 625 43.08 -5.21 9.19
C ALA A 625 43.99 -6.07 8.29
N ALA A 626 44.38 -7.26 8.76
CA ALA A 626 45.28 -8.15 8.04
C ALA A 626 44.71 -8.62 6.70
N MET A 627 43.40 -8.82 6.61
CA MET A 627 42.73 -9.29 5.39
C MET A 627 42.17 -8.16 4.51
N GLY A 628 42.09 -6.92 5.02
CA GLY A 628 41.52 -5.78 4.28
C GLY A 628 42.39 -5.23 3.15
N ASP A 629 43.71 -5.43 3.18
CA ASP A 629 44.63 -5.08 2.07
C ASP A 629 44.94 -6.33 1.22
N LYS A 630 44.70 -6.25 -0.09
CA LYS A 630 44.86 -7.39 -1.02
C LYS A 630 46.32 -7.83 -1.21
N ILE A 631 47.27 -6.91 -1.10
CA ILE A 631 48.70 -7.23 -1.18
C ILE A 631 49.14 -7.90 0.13
N ALA A 632 48.74 -7.34 1.27
CA ALA A 632 49.08 -7.88 2.59
C ALA A 632 48.48 -9.28 2.81
N SER A 633 47.20 -9.45 2.49
CA SER A 633 46.50 -10.73 2.60
C SER A 633 47.12 -11.82 1.71
N LYS A 634 47.61 -11.48 0.51
CA LYS A 634 48.33 -12.43 -0.36
C LYS A 634 49.70 -12.83 0.19
N LYS A 635 50.44 -11.89 0.79
CA LYS A 635 51.73 -12.22 1.45
C LYS A 635 51.49 -13.21 2.59
N LEU A 636 50.48 -12.94 3.43
CA LEU A 636 50.06 -13.86 4.50
C LEU A 636 49.57 -15.21 3.97
N ALA A 637 48.82 -15.23 2.86
CA ALA A 637 48.37 -16.47 2.23
C ALA A 637 49.56 -17.32 1.74
N ASN A 638 50.57 -16.70 1.12
CA ASN A 638 51.79 -17.39 0.70
C ASN A 638 52.58 -17.94 1.89
N GLU A 639 52.74 -17.16 2.96
CA GLU A 639 53.39 -17.60 4.20
C GLU A 639 52.64 -18.78 4.86
N ALA A 640 51.31 -18.76 4.79
CA ALA A 640 50.43 -19.83 5.25
C ALA A 640 50.36 -21.03 4.29
N LYS A 641 51.13 -21.02 3.18
CA LYS A 641 51.16 -22.06 2.14
C LYS A 641 49.80 -22.30 1.48
N VAL A 642 49.01 -21.25 1.34
CA VAL A 642 47.75 -21.25 0.59
C VAL A 642 48.06 -21.00 -0.88
N ASN A 643 47.41 -21.72 -1.78
CA ASN A 643 47.56 -21.53 -3.20
C ASN A 643 47.11 -20.12 -3.59
N THR A 644 48.00 -19.26 -4.06
CA THR A 644 47.65 -17.94 -4.61
C THR A 644 47.75 -17.93 -6.13
N ILE A 645 46.96 -17.09 -6.79
CA ILE A 645 47.04 -16.93 -8.26
C ILE A 645 48.47 -16.50 -8.62
N PRO A 646 49.12 -17.17 -9.59
CA PRO A 646 50.44 -16.74 -10.07
C PRO A 646 50.38 -15.28 -10.56
N GLY A 647 51.31 -14.45 -10.12
CA GLY A 647 51.26 -13.03 -10.40
C GLY A 647 52.40 -12.24 -9.78
N TRP A 648 52.41 -10.94 -10.04
CA TRP A 648 53.29 -9.97 -9.43
C TRP A 648 52.55 -9.24 -8.32
N ASN A 649 52.93 -9.49 -7.07
CA ASN A 649 52.17 -9.06 -5.88
C ASN A 649 52.64 -7.72 -5.29
N ASP A 650 53.60 -7.04 -5.92
CA ASP A 650 54.05 -5.70 -5.51
C ASP A 650 53.45 -4.62 -6.42
N ALA A 651 53.39 -3.38 -5.92
CA ALA A 651 52.86 -2.26 -6.70
C ALA A 651 53.71 -2.00 -7.95
N ILE A 652 53.07 -1.83 -9.10
CA ILE A 652 53.72 -1.56 -10.39
C ILE A 652 53.71 -0.04 -10.65
N GLU A 653 54.86 0.52 -11.02
CA GLU A 653 55.02 1.98 -11.16
C GLU A 653 54.61 2.53 -12.54
N THR A 654 54.84 1.78 -13.61
CA THR A 654 54.64 2.26 -15.00
C THR A 654 53.92 1.26 -15.89
N ALA A 655 53.29 1.75 -16.96
CA ALA A 655 52.53 0.92 -17.91
C ALA A 655 53.47 0.02 -18.75
N GLU A 656 54.69 0.47 -19.02
CA GLU A 656 55.73 -0.30 -19.69
C GLU A 656 56.15 -1.49 -18.82
N ARG A 657 56.37 -1.26 -17.51
CA ARG A 657 56.69 -2.32 -16.57
C ARG A 657 55.55 -3.31 -16.40
N ALA A 658 54.30 -2.85 -16.47
CA ALA A 658 53.12 -3.69 -16.48
C ALA A 658 53.09 -4.66 -17.69
N VAL A 659 53.52 -4.22 -18.87
CA VAL A 659 53.62 -5.08 -20.07
C VAL A 659 54.72 -6.12 -19.93
N GLU A 660 55.89 -5.76 -19.39
CA GLU A 660 56.97 -6.71 -19.10
C GLU A 660 56.51 -7.81 -18.15
N ILE A 661 55.89 -7.42 -17.03
CA ILE A 661 55.34 -8.34 -16.04
C ILE A 661 54.25 -9.24 -16.66
N ALA A 662 53.38 -8.68 -17.50
CA ALA A 662 52.34 -9.44 -18.19
C ALA A 662 52.91 -10.50 -19.15
N LYS A 663 54.04 -10.22 -19.81
CA LYS A 663 54.75 -11.20 -20.66
C LYS A 663 55.35 -12.33 -19.84
N ASP A 664 55.96 -12.00 -18.70
CA ASP A 664 56.59 -12.98 -17.81
C ASP A 664 55.54 -13.92 -17.19
N ILE A 665 54.37 -13.41 -16.83
CA ILE A 665 53.23 -14.21 -16.33
C ILE A 665 52.55 -14.99 -17.47
N GLY A 666 52.55 -14.43 -18.68
CA GLY A 666 51.90 -14.95 -19.87
C GLY A 666 50.41 -14.59 -19.96
N TYR A 667 49.95 -14.18 -21.15
CA TYR A 667 48.55 -13.81 -21.40
C TYR A 667 47.58 -15.01 -21.38
N PRO A 668 46.27 -14.78 -21.13
CA PRO A 668 45.69 -13.54 -20.62
C PRO A 668 46.07 -13.26 -19.16
N VAL A 669 46.18 -11.98 -18.80
CA VAL A 669 46.46 -11.51 -17.44
C VAL A 669 45.36 -10.58 -16.95
N MET A 670 45.27 -10.43 -15.63
CA MET A 670 44.29 -9.62 -14.93
C MET A 670 45.00 -8.55 -14.13
N ILE A 671 44.66 -7.29 -14.43
CA ILE A 671 45.23 -6.10 -13.80
C ILE A 671 44.26 -5.62 -12.73
N LYS A 672 44.72 -5.51 -11.48
CA LYS A 672 43.86 -5.23 -10.32
C LYS A 672 44.40 -4.09 -9.46
N ALA A 673 43.50 -3.25 -8.97
CA ALA A 673 43.79 -2.27 -7.93
C ALA A 673 44.00 -2.96 -6.56
N SER A 674 44.94 -2.44 -5.76
CA SER A 674 45.22 -2.91 -4.39
C SER A 674 44.06 -2.68 -3.43
N ALA A 675 43.39 -1.53 -3.56
CA ALA A 675 42.20 -1.16 -2.80
C ALA A 675 40.92 -1.32 -3.64
N GLY A 676 39.83 -1.75 -3.00
CA GLY A 676 38.49 -1.86 -3.58
C GLY A 676 37.94 -3.29 -3.68
N GLY A 677 36.62 -3.44 -3.58
CA GLY A 677 35.90 -4.72 -3.66
C GLY A 677 34.91 -4.80 -4.83
N GLY A 678 34.39 -5.99 -5.13
CA GLY A 678 33.27 -6.17 -6.07
C GLY A 678 33.60 -5.95 -7.56
N GLY A 679 34.84 -6.22 -7.99
CA GLY A 679 35.25 -6.17 -9.40
C GLY A 679 35.52 -4.78 -9.99
N LYS A 680 35.39 -3.70 -9.21
CA LYS A 680 35.83 -2.35 -9.60
C LYS A 680 37.36 -2.27 -9.64
N GLY A 681 37.94 -1.58 -10.62
CA GLY A 681 39.40 -1.55 -10.80
C GLY A 681 40.01 -2.88 -11.26
N LEU A 682 39.28 -3.66 -12.08
CA LEU A 682 39.76 -4.91 -12.68
C LEU A 682 39.73 -4.78 -14.22
N ARG A 683 40.81 -5.19 -14.89
CA ARG A 683 40.89 -5.30 -16.35
C ARG A 683 41.53 -6.62 -16.76
N VAL A 684 41.04 -7.21 -17.84
CA VAL A 684 41.66 -8.38 -18.47
C VAL A 684 42.41 -7.90 -19.70
N ALA A 685 43.66 -8.31 -19.84
CA ALA A 685 44.50 -8.01 -20.99
C ALA A 685 44.88 -9.31 -21.69
N PHE A 686 44.63 -9.38 -22.99
CA PHE A 686 44.96 -10.53 -23.84
C PHE A 686 46.26 -10.34 -24.64
N ASN A 687 46.79 -9.11 -24.66
CA ASN A 687 48.00 -8.74 -25.38
C ASN A 687 48.66 -7.49 -24.77
N ASP A 688 49.84 -7.14 -25.28
CA ASP A 688 50.66 -6.01 -24.82
C ASP A 688 49.92 -4.67 -24.84
N LYS A 689 49.17 -4.41 -25.91
CA LYS A 689 48.44 -3.14 -26.08
C LYS A 689 47.37 -3.00 -25.00
N GLU A 690 46.59 -4.06 -24.79
CA GLU A 690 45.56 -4.09 -23.75
C GLU A 690 46.15 -4.05 -22.34
N ALA A 691 47.34 -4.61 -22.12
CA ALA A 691 48.01 -4.51 -20.82
C ALA A 691 48.44 -3.07 -20.49
N PHE A 692 48.98 -2.37 -21.48
CA PHE A 692 49.38 -0.96 -21.35
C PHE A 692 48.18 -0.03 -21.08
N GLU A 693 47.14 -0.14 -21.92
CA GLU A 693 45.92 0.66 -21.80
C GLU A 693 45.13 0.28 -20.52
N GLY A 694 45.05 -1.02 -20.23
CA GLY A 694 44.38 -1.57 -19.06
C GLY A 694 45.02 -1.15 -17.75
N PHE A 695 46.35 -1.11 -17.65
CA PHE A 695 47.07 -0.60 -16.49
C PHE A 695 46.80 0.88 -16.24
N THR A 696 46.90 1.70 -17.29
CA THR A 696 46.66 3.14 -17.21
C THR A 696 45.21 3.43 -16.76
N SER A 697 44.24 2.71 -17.33
CA SER A 697 42.83 2.82 -16.94
C SER A 697 42.60 2.37 -15.50
N CYS A 698 43.14 1.21 -15.11
CA CYS A 698 42.97 0.63 -13.78
C CYS A 698 43.55 1.53 -12.68
N ARG A 699 44.75 2.07 -12.89
CA ARG A 699 45.40 3.00 -11.93
C ARG A 699 44.61 4.29 -11.75
N ASN A 700 44.12 4.87 -12.84
CA ASN A 700 43.30 6.09 -12.77
C ASN A 700 41.95 5.83 -12.07
N GLU A 701 41.32 4.68 -12.35
CA GLU A 701 40.09 4.27 -11.67
C GLU A 701 40.32 4.04 -10.17
N ALA A 702 41.42 3.38 -9.80
CA ALA A 702 41.79 3.10 -8.42
C ALA A 702 42.02 4.40 -7.62
N ARG A 703 42.82 5.32 -8.19
CA ARG A 703 43.09 6.64 -7.58
C ARG A 703 41.81 7.45 -7.38
N ASN A 704 40.95 7.50 -8.39
CA ASN A 704 39.71 8.27 -8.33
C ASN A 704 38.65 7.63 -7.40
N SER A 705 38.62 6.31 -7.30
CA SER A 705 37.58 5.59 -6.55
C SER A 705 37.96 5.29 -5.10
N PHE A 706 39.23 5.08 -4.81
CA PHE A 706 39.72 4.56 -3.52
C PHE A 706 40.87 5.36 -2.91
N GLY A 707 41.40 6.37 -3.62
CA GLY A 707 42.53 7.18 -3.13
C GLY A 707 43.87 6.41 -3.07
N ASP A 708 43.90 5.18 -3.58
CA ASP A 708 45.06 4.29 -3.66
C ASP A 708 45.34 3.98 -5.14
N ASP A 709 46.55 4.29 -5.60
CA ASP A 709 46.97 4.10 -6.99
C ASP A 709 47.82 2.84 -7.21
N ARG A 710 48.01 2.02 -6.17
CA ARG A 710 48.74 0.76 -6.26
C ARG A 710 47.96 -0.24 -7.12
N VAL A 711 48.61 -0.76 -8.15
CA VAL A 711 48.07 -1.76 -9.09
C VAL A 711 49.03 -2.95 -9.18
N PHE A 712 48.49 -4.14 -9.28
CA PHE A 712 49.22 -5.41 -9.40
C PHE A 712 48.64 -6.28 -10.53
N ILE A 713 49.37 -7.32 -10.98
CA ILE A 713 48.97 -8.17 -12.11
C ILE A 713 48.98 -9.63 -11.71
N GLU A 714 47.93 -10.35 -12.08
CA GLU A 714 47.79 -11.79 -11.85
C GLU A 714 47.47 -12.53 -13.15
N LYS A 715 47.71 -13.83 -13.16
CA LYS A 715 47.23 -14.70 -14.23
C LYS A 715 45.70 -14.66 -14.29
N PHE A 716 45.13 -14.48 -15.48
CA PHE A 716 43.69 -14.62 -15.66
C PHE A 716 43.33 -16.10 -15.77
N ILE A 717 42.45 -16.58 -14.89
CA ILE A 717 41.94 -17.95 -14.92
C ILE A 717 40.73 -17.99 -15.84
N GLU A 718 40.81 -18.76 -16.93
CA GLU A 718 39.72 -18.91 -17.89
C GLU A 718 38.62 -19.83 -17.36
N SER A 719 37.36 -19.53 -17.71
CA SER A 719 36.17 -20.21 -17.19
C SER A 719 36.18 -20.43 -15.66
N PRO A 720 36.46 -19.39 -14.86
CA PRO A 720 36.64 -19.57 -13.43
C PRO A 720 35.31 -19.88 -12.74
N ARG A 721 35.36 -20.75 -11.72
CA ARG A 721 34.27 -20.94 -10.77
C ARG A 721 34.59 -20.21 -9.48
N HIS A 722 33.58 -19.56 -8.92
CA HIS A 722 33.70 -18.90 -7.63
C HIS A 722 33.24 -19.87 -6.55
N ILE A 723 34.18 -20.46 -5.82
CA ILE A 723 33.90 -21.42 -4.76
C ILE A 723 34.55 -20.93 -3.47
N GLU A 724 33.79 -20.91 -2.40
CA GLU A 724 34.20 -20.31 -1.14
C GLU A 724 34.04 -21.29 0.02
N ILE A 725 34.95 -21.22 0.99
CA ILE A 725 34.95 -22.07 2.17
C ILE A 725 34.44 -21.26 3.36
N GLN A 726 33.40 -21.77 4.03
CA GLN A 726 33.00 -21.25 5.32
C GLN A 726 34.00 -21.70 6.38
N VAL A 727 34.58 -20.77 7.12
CA VAL A 727 35.40 -21.08 8.30
C VAL A 727 34.76 -20.51 9.56
N LEU A 728 35.09 -21.13 10.70
CA LEU A 728 34.69 -20.69 12.02
C LEU A 728 35.86 -20.89 12.98
N GLY A 729 36.29 -19.82 13.63
CA GLY A 729 37.38 -19.84 14.61
C GLY A 729 36.92 -19.39 15.99
N ASP A 730 37.59 -19.85 17.06
CA ASP A 730 37.38 -19.37 18.42
C ASP A 730 38.61 -18.64 19.00
N SER A 731 38.44 -18.00 20.16
CA SER A 731 39.54 -17.30 20.86
C SER A 731 40.59 -18.24 21.46
N HIS A 732 40.37 -19.56 21.39
CA HIS A 732 41.27 -20.60 21.92
C HIS A 732 42.19 -21.16 20.83
N GLY A 733 42.11 -20.62 19.61
CA GLY A 733 42.94 -21.03 18.47
C GLY A 733 42.38 -22.24 17.70
N ASN A 734 41.16 -22.71 18.04
CA ASN A 734 40.50 -23.74 17.25
C ASN A 734 39.86 -23.08 16.02
N VAL A 735 40.04 -23.69 14.86
CA VAL A 735 39.45 -23.25 13.60
C VAL A 735 39.05 -24.49 12.80
N ILE A 736 37.82 -24.49 12.29
CA ILE A 736 37.26 -25.54 11.42
C ILE A 736 36.69 -24.92 10.14
N TYR A 737 36.57 -25.72 9.08
CA TYR A 737 35.80 -25.37 7.89
C TYR A 737 34.46 -26.12 7.85
N LEU A 738 33.42 -25.44 7.38
CA LEU A 738 32.03 -25.91 7.32
C LEU A 738 31.61 -26.15 5.87
N ASN A 739 32.45 -26.91 5.15
CA ASN A 739 32.36 -27.16 3.71
C ASN A 739 32.40 -25.88 2.86
N GLU A 740 32.12 -26.03 1.57
CA GLU A 740 32.15 -24.99 0.56
C GLU A 740 30.75 -24.58 0.07
N ARG A 741 30.70 -23.39 -0.55
CA ARG A 741 29.58 -22.89 -1.36
C ARG A 741 30.08 -22.53 -2.74
N GLU A 742 29.27 -22.77 -3.78
CA GLU A 742 29.53 -22.28 -5.12
C GLU A 742 28.63 -21.09 -5.44
N CYS A 743 29.26 -19.95 -5.74
CA CYS A 743 28.61 -18.67 -6.00
C CYS A 743 28.90 -18.18 -7.44
N SER A 744 29.19 -19.11 -8.35
CA SER A 744 29.54 -18.81 -9.74
C SER A 744 28.41 -18.08 -10.50
N ILE A 745 27.15 -18.28 -10.11
CA ILE A 745 26.01 -17.62 -10.75
C ILE A 745 25.85 -16.19 -10.21
N GLN A 746 26.54 -15.27 -10.87
CA GLN A 746 26.60 -13.86 -10.49
C GLN A 746 26.44 -12.92 -11.69
N ARG A 747 25.78 -11.78 -11.49
CA ARG A 747 25.57 -10.74 -12.51
C ARG A 747 26.32 -9.48 -12.11
N ARG A 748 27.27 -9.02 -12.93
CA ARG A 748 28.10 -7.83 -12.63
C ARG A 748 28.69 -7.86 -11.21
N HIS A 749 29.23 -9.02 -10.83
CA HIS A 749 29.79 -9.32 -9.50
C HIS A 749 28.80 -9.33 -8.33
N GLN A 750 27.49 -9.19 -8.58
CA GLN A 750 26.44 -9.44 -7.58
C GLN A 750 26.04 -10.92 -7.65
N LYS A 751 26.17 -11.67 -6.54
CA LYS A 751 25.73 -13.07 -6.43
C LYS A 751 24.20 -13.16 -6.60
N VAL A 752 23.72 -14.16 -7.33
CA VAL A 752 22.30 -14.31 -7.70
C VAL A 752 21.73 -15.65 -7.23
N ILE A 753 22.47 -16.73 -7.46
CA ILE A 753 22.18 -18.08 -6.96
C ILE A 753 23.44 -18.63 -6.31
N GLU A 754 23.27 -19.21 -5.14
CA GLU A 754 24.30 -19.87 -4.36
C GLU A 754 23.88 -21.30 -4.07
N GLU A 755 24.82 -22.24 -4.13
CA GLU A 755 24.54 -23.63 -3.78
C GLU A 755 25.64 -24.22 -2.90
N ALA A 756 25.25 -25.14 -2.03
CA ALA A 756 26.15 -25.88 -1.18
C ALA A 756 25.73 -27.36 -1.13
N PRO A 757 26.65 -28.31 -1.33
CA PRO A 757 28.05 -28.13 -1.75
C PRO A 757 28.20 -27.71 -3.22
N SER A 758 29.43 -27.59 -3.71
CA SER A 758 29.72 -27.35 -5.14
C SER A 758 29.51 -28.63 -5.96
N PRO A 759 28.82 -28.56 -7.13
CA PRO A 759 28.66 -29.69 -8.04
C PRO A 759 29.93 -30.04 -8.83
N PHE A 760 30.98 -29.21 -8.75
CA PHE A 760 32.15 -29.31 -9.61
C PHE A 760 33.34 -30.00 -8.96
N ILE A 761 33.64 -29.71 -7.69
CA ILE A 761 34.88 -30.16 -7.05
C ILE A 761 34.76 -31.57 -6.44
N SER A 762 35.85 -32.33 -6.54
CA SER A 762 35.98 -33.64 -5.89
C SER A 762 36.13 -33.50 -4.37
N ASP A 763 35.90 -34.58 -3.60
CA ASP A 763 36.12 -34.58 -2.15
C ASP A 763 37.59 -34.30 -1.77
N ALA A 764 38.54 -34.71 -2.62
CA ALA A 764 39.96 -34.43 -2.41
C ALA A 764 40.27 -32.93 -2.53
N THR A 765 39.78 -32.29 -3.61
CA THR A 765 39.91 -30.84 -3.81
C THR A 765 39.20 -30.06 -2.71
N ARG A 766 37.97 -30.46 -2.35
CA ARG A 766 37.19 -29.88 -1.25
C ARG A 766 37.96 -29.89 0.06
N LYS A 767 38.54 -31.04 0.42
CA LYS A 767 39.37 -31.18 1.63
C LYS A 767 40.60 -30.29 1.56
N ALA A 768 41.32 -30.27 0.43
CA ALA A 768 42.51 -29.44 0.26
C ALA A 768 42.19 -27.94 0.41
N MET A 769 41.10 -27.47 -0.21
CA MET A 769 40.62 -26.09 -0.05
C MET A 769 40.25 -25.79 1.41
N GLY A 770 39.52 -26.70 2.06
CA GLY A 770 39.12 -26.56 3.46
C GLY A 770 40.31 -26.48 4.42
N GLU A 771 41.30 -27.35 4.26
CA GLU A 771 42.51 -27.37 5.08
C GLU A 771 43.35 -26.11 4.88
N GLN A 772 43.49 -25.62 3.64
CA GLN A 772 44.19 -24.37 3.35
C GLN A 772 43.43 -23.15 3.91
N ALA A 773 42.09 -23.15 3.84
CA ALA A 773 41.28 -22.08 4.43
C ALA A 773 41.45 -22.02 5.96
N VAL A 774 41.49 -23.18 6.64
CA VAL A 774 41.79 -23.27 8.08
C VAL A 774 43.21 -22.80 8.39
N ALA A 775 44.20 -23.17 7.56
CA ALA A 775 45.58 -22.72 7.73
C ALA A 775 45.70 -21.19 7.64
N LEU A 776 45.03 -20.58 6.65
CA LEU A 776 44.97 -19.12 6.51
C LEU A 776 44.33 -18.46 7.74
N ALA A 777 43.16 -18.94 8.14
CA ALA A 777 42.43 -18.40 9.28
C ALA A 777 43.24 -18.50 10.59
N LYS A 778 43.99 -19.59 10.79
CA LYS A 778 44.92 -19.73 11.93
C LYS A 778 46.08 -18.74 11.85
N ALA A 779 46.66 -18.53 10.66
CA ALA A 779 47.78 -17.60 10.47
C ALA A 779 47.41 -16.17 10.90
N VAL A 780 46.13 -15.78 10.72
CA VAL A 780 45.64 -14.45 11.11
C VAL A 780 44.85 -14.43 12.42
N LYS A 781 44.95 -15.51 13.21
CA LYS A 781 44.29 -15.68 14.52
C LYS A 781 42.80 -15.34 14.47
N TYR A 782 42.14 -15.86 13.44
CA TYR A 782 40.76 -15.53 13.10
C TYR A 782 39.78 -16.07 14.16
N GLN A 783 38.78 -15.27 14.51
CA GLN A 783 37.70 -15.62 15.43
C GLN A 783 36.35 -15.36 14.75
N SER A 784 35.30 -16.06 15.18
CA SER A 784 33.95 -15.99 14.63
C SER A 784 33.87 -16.59 13.22
N ALA A 785 32.75 -16.38 12.53
CA ALA A 785 32.52 -16.90 11.20
C ALA A 785 33.18 -16.00 10.14
N GLY A 786 33.87 -16.61 9.19
CA GLY A 786 34.51 -15.94 8.06
C GLY A 786 34.42 -16.78 6.79
N THR A 787 34.75 -16.20 5.64
CA THR A 787 34.70 -16.95 4.37
C THR A 787 35.95 -16.71 3.56
N VAL A 788 36.61 -17.80 3.15
CA VAL A 788 37.78 -17.77 2.27
C VAL A 788 37.30 -18.04 0.85
N GLU A 789 37.41 -17.05 -0.04
CA GLU A 789 36.96 -17.15 -1.42
C GLU A 789 38.10 -17.63 -2.33
N PHE A 790 37.79 -18.64 -3.17
CA PHE A 790 38.71 -19.19 -4.16
C PHE A 790 38.15 -19.03 -5.57
N VAL A 791 39.07 -18.87 -6.52
CA VAL A 791 38.81 -19.12 -7.93
C VAL A 791 39.27 -20.53 -8.27
N VAL A 792 38.39 -21.34 -8.85
CA VAL A 792 38.68 -22.71 -9.25
C VAL A 792 38.67 -22.81 -10.77
N GLY A 793 39.77 -23.30 -11.34
CA GLY A 793 39.93 -23.56 -12.76
C GLY A 793 39.27 -24.86 -13.21
N LYS A 794 39.20 -25.07 -14.53
CA LYS A 794 38.55 -26.24 -15.14
C LYS A 794 39.19 -27.58 -14.74
N ASP A 795 40.46 -27.58 -14.38
CA ASP A 795 41.23 -28.73 -13.90
C ASP A 795 41.13 -28.93 -12.37
N GLN A 796 40.26 -28.19 -11.70
CA GLN A 796 40.16 -28.11 -10.23
C GLN A 796 41.39 -27.53 -9.53
N SER A 797 42.32 -26.91 -10.27
CA SER A 797 43.29 -26.00 -9.65
C SER A 797 42.54 -24.86 -8.97
N PHE A 798 42.92 -24.53 -7.73
CA PHE A 798 42.21 -23.51 -6.95
C PHE A 798 43.19 -22.51 -6.38
N PHE A 799 42.77 -21.24 -6.36
CA PHE A 799 43.60 -20.13 -5.95
C PHE A 799 42.82 -19.13 -5.10
N PHE A 800 43.45 -18.67 -4.04
CA PHE A 800 42.91 -17.70 -3.10
C PHE A 800 42.68 -16.35 -3.77
N ILE A 801 41.47 -15.81 -3.60
CA ILE A 801 41.08 -14.47 -4.02
C ILE A 801 41.23 -13.52 -2.84
N GLU A 802 40.40 -13.73 -1.80
CA GLU A 802 40.32 -12.90 -0.60
C GLU A 802 39.63 -13.67 0.54
N MET A 803 39.74 -13.15 1.77
CA MET A 803 39.02 -13.64 2.93
C MET A 803 38.08 -12.54 3.42
N ASN A 804 36.77 -12.78 3.32
CA ASN A 804 35.76 -11.88 3.84
C ASN A 804 35.64 -12.06 5.35
N THR A 805 35.83 -10.97 6.09
CA THR A 805 35.97 -10.99 7.54
C THR A 805 34.63 -10.81 8.26
N ARG A 806 33.62 -11.60 7.85
CA ARG A 806 32.25 -11.47 8.34
C ARG A 806 31.41 -12.71 8.01
N LEU A 807 30.19 -12.75 8.56
CA LEU A 807 29.14 -13.64 8.07
C LEU A 807 28.82 -13.31 6.61
N GLN A 808 28.67 -14.33 5.76
CA GLN A 808 28.21 -14.14 4.38
C GLN A 808 26.69 -14.14 4.29
N VAL A 809 26.14 -13.51 3.25
CA VAL A 809 24.68 -13.43 3.04
C VAL A 809 24.11 -14.84 2.84
N GLU A 810 24.83 -15.61 2.04
CA GLU A 810 24.60 -16.99 1.59
C GLU A 810 24.99 -18.06 2.62
N HIS A 811 25.25 -17.69 3.88
CA HIS A 811 25.46 -18.68 4.94
C HIS A 811 24.31 -19.70 5.13
N PRO A 812 23.02 -19.42 4.84
CA PRO A 812 21.95 -20.39 5.05
C PRO A 812 22.14 -21.69 4.26
N VAL A 813 22.79 -21.68 3.08
CA VAL A 813 23.06 -22.93 2.36
C VAL A 813 24.07 -23.80 3.09
N THR A 814 25.03 -23.21 3.81
CA THR A 814 25.93 -23.93 4.71
C THR A 814 25.18 -24.49 5.92
N GLU A 815 24.31 -23.68 6.55
CA GLU A 815 23.50 -24.13 7.69
C GLU A 815 22.64 -25.35 7.33
N ALA A 816 22.02 -25.31 6.15
CA ALA A 816 21.11 -26.35 5.68
C ALA A 816 21.80 -27.70 5.46
N ILE A 817 23.07 -27.73 5.03
CA ILE A 817 23.80 -29.00 4.81
C ILE A 817 24.61 -29.47 6.03
N THR A 818 24.93 -28.57 6.96
CA THR A 818 25.73 -28.88 8.14
C THR A 818 24.88 -29.13 9.39
N GLY A 819 23.65 -28.60 9.44
CA GLY A 819 22.81 -28.63 10.65
C GLY A 819 23.29 -27.68 11.75
N LEU A 820 24.06 -26.65 11.41
CA LEU A 820 24.62 -25.68 12.35
C LEU A 820 24.00 -24.30 12.16
N ASP A 821 23.74 -23.59 13.26
CA ASP A 821 23.35 -22.17 13.24
C ASP A 821 24.62 -21.34 13.39
N LEU A 822 25.08 -20.69 12.31
CA LEU A 822 26.34 -19.96 12.35
C LEU A 822 26.25 -18.75 13.29
N VAL A 823 25.10 -18.08 13.35
CA VAL A 823 24.92 -16.93 14.25
C VAL A 823 25.00 -17.38 15.71
N GLU A 824 24.45 -18.55 16.04
CA GLU A 824 24.54 -19.12 17.40
C GLU A 824 26.01 -19.37 17.77
N LEU A 825 26.77 -19.98 16.85
CA LEU A 825 28.19 -20.25 17.05
C LEU A 825 29.02 -18.97 17.15
N MET A 826 28.72 -17.94 16.33
CA MET A 826 29.36 -16.62 16.43
C MET A 826 29.15 -16.00 17.81
N ILE A 827 27.93 -16.04 18.35
CA ILE A 827 27.60 -15.49 19.67
C ILE A 827 28.35 -16.25 20.78
N ARG A 828 28.32 -17.59 20.74
CA ARG A 828 29.02 -18.44 21.72
C ARG A 828 30.52 -18.18 21.75
N VAL A 829 31.14 -18.13 20.57
CA VAL A 829 32.57 -17.84 20.43
C VAL A 829 32.90 -16.42 20.93
N ALA A 830 32.05 -15.44 20.65
CA ALA A 830 32.25 -14.07 21.14
C ALA A 830 32.12 -13.99 22.68
N ALA A 831 31.30 -14.85 23.29
CA ALA A 831 31.22 -15.03 24.74
C ALA A 831 32.41 -15.81 25.35
N GLY A 832 33.35 -16.26 24.52
CA GLY A 832 34.56 -16.97 24.92
C GLY A 832 34.41 -18.50 25.01
N GLU A 833 33.30 -19.07 24.52
CA GLU A 833 33.15 -20.53 24.43
C GLU A 833 34.09 -21.12 23.36
N LYS A 834 34.49 -22.38 23.56
CA LYS A 834 35.19 -23.17 22.54
C LYS A 834 34.21 -23.65 21.47
N LEU A 835 34.71 -23.95 20.28
CA LEU A 835 33.89 -24.61 19.26
C LEU A 835 33.33 -25.94 19.80
N PRO A 836 32.01 -26.22 19.61
CA PRO A 836 31.38 -27.41 20.17
C PRO A 836 31.65 -28.68 19.36
N LEU A 837 32.37 -28.57 18.24
CA LEU A 837 32.67 -29.68 17.33
C LEU A 837 34.08 -29.56 16.75
N VAL A 838 34.64 -30.71 16.36
CA VAL A 838 35.90 -30.80 15.62
C VAL A 838 35.67 -31.07 14.12
N GLN A 839 36.71 -30.91 13.29
CA GLN A 839 36.59 -31.03 11.84
C GLN A 839 35.98 -32.36 11.36
N ALA A 840 36.24 -33.46 12.07
CA ALA A 840 35.73 -34.79 11.73
C ALA A 840 34.21 -34.95 11.95
N GLU A 841 33.59 -34.06 12.75
CA GLU A 841 32.16 -34.10 13.09
C GLU A 841 31.32 -33.20 12.16
N VAL A 842 31.98 -32.38 11.32
CA VAL A 842 31.30 -31.51 10.35
C VAL A 842 30.64 -32.38 9.28
N GLN A 843 29.31 -32.33 9.22
CA GLN A 843 28.52 -33.11 8.28
C GLN A 843 28.33 -32.37 6.94
N ARG A 844 28.04 -33.14 5.89
CA ARG A 844 27.64 -32.65 4.56
C ARG A 844 26.44 -33.47 4.10
N ASN A 845 25.25 -33.07 4.53
CA ASN A 845 24.01 -33.78 4.26
C ASN A 845 23.22 -33.07 3.16
N GLY A 846 22.77 -33.81 2.15
CA GLY A 846 21.90 -33.27 1.09
C GLY A 846 22.54 -32.17 0.24
N TRP A 847 21.68 -31.30 -0.30
CA TRP A 847 22.06 -30.15 -1.11
C TRP A 847 21.18 -28.96 -0.78
N ALA A 848 21.75 -27.77 -0.73
CA ALA A 848 21.02 -26.53 -0.50
C ALA A 848 21.24 -25.55 -1.64
N ILE A 849 20.18 -24.82 -1.99
CA ILE A 849 20.21 -23.75 -2.99
C ILE A 849 19.54 -22.53 -2.39
N GLU A 850 20.15 -21.36 -2.59
CA GLU A 850 19.62 -20.06 -2.23
C GLU A 850 19.44 -19.20 -3.48
N CYS A 851 18.31 -18.52 -3.58
CA CYS A 851 18.05 -17.48 -4.56
C CYS A 851 17.85 -16.14 -3.86
N ARG A 852 18.62 -15.13 -4.27
CA ARG A 852 18.40 -13.75 -3.84
C ARG A 852 17.21 -13.15 -4.56
N ILE A 853 16.18 -12.79 -3.81
CA ILE A 853 14.98 -12.12 -4.33
C ILE A 853 15.22 -10.62 -4.21
N ASN A 854 15.41 -9.99 -5.38
CA ASN A 854 15.69 -8.57 -5.51
C ASN A 854 14.53 -7.86 -6.24
N PRO A 855 14.19 -6.64 -5.83
CA PRO A 855 13.20 -5.79 -6.43
C PRO A 855 13.80 -5.13 -7.66
N GLN A 856 13.94 -5.92 -8.72
CA GLN A 856 14.49 -5.51 -10.00
C GLN A 856 13.57 -6.03 -11.11
N ASP A 857 13.52 -5.34 -12.24
CA ASP A 857 12.77 -5.79 -13.42
C ASP A 857 13.72 -6.40 -14.46
N PRO A 858 13.82 -7.74 -14.58
CA PRO A 858 14.70 -8.39 -15.55
C PRO A 858 14.42 -7.98 -17.00
N PHE A 859 13.14 -7.83 -17.36
CA PHE A 859 12.70 -7.46 -18.72
C PHE A 859 13.07 -6.02 -19.09
N ARG A 860 13.42 -5.20 -18.09
CA ARG A 860 13.91 -3.82 -18.26
C ARG A 860 15.37 -3.67 -17.83
N ASN A 861 16.20 -4.66 -18.18
CA ASN A 861 17.63 -4.68 -17.89
C ASN A 861 17.96 -4.59 -16.38
N PHE A 862 17.14 -5.24 -15.55
CA PHE A 862 17.28 -5.31 -14.10
C PHE A 862 17.25 -3.93 -13.43
N LEU A 863 16.38 -3.05 -13.94
CA LEU A 863 16.17 -1.74 -13.32
C LEU A 863 15.68 -1.94 -11.87
N PRO A 864 16.30 -1.28 -10.87
CA PRO A 864 15.80 -1.31 -9.50
C PRO A 864 14.36 -0.81 -9.42
N SER A 865 13.56 -1.48 -8.60
CA SER A 865 12.16 -1.18 -8.34
C SER A 865 12.03 -0.78 -6.87
N THR A 866 11.48 0.40 -6.61
CA THR A 866 11.21 0.92 -5.27
C THR A 866 9.71 1.16 -5.12
N GLY A 867 9.25 1.26 -3.87
CA GLY A 867 7.85 1.53 -3.54
C GLY A 867 7.22 0.46 -2.65
N ARG A 868 5.90 0.57 -2.48
CA ARG A 868 5.14 -0.25 -1.53
C ARG A 868 4.91 -1.68 -2.03
N LEU A 869 5.15 -2.65 -1.15
CA LEU A 869 4.80 -4.05 -1.34
C LEU A 869 3.28 -4.25 -1.15
N VAL A 870 2.50 -4.06 -2.22
CA VAL A 870 1.03 -4.25 -2.20
C VAL A 870 0.66 -5.68 -1.83
N LYS A 871 1.39 -6.66 -2.37
CA LYS A 871 1.36 -8.06 -1.91
C LYS A 871 2.76 -8.60 -1.74
N PHE A 872 2.97 -9.32 -0.65
CA PHE A 872 4.20 -10.04 -0.37
C PHE A 872 3.85 -11.37 0.30
N GLN A 873 3.71 -12.42 -0.51
CA GLN A 873 3.30 -13.75 -0.08
C GLN A 873 4.42 -14.75 -0.40
N PRO A 874 5.35 -14.99 0.54
CA PRO A 874 6.40 -16.00 0.37
C PRO A 874 5.81 -17.42 0.29
N PRO A 875 6.53 -18.41 -0.30
CA PRO A 875 6.10 -19.80 -0.27
C PRO A 875 5.96 -20.31 1.17
N GLY A 876 5.22 -21.41 1.35
CA GLY A 876 5.06 -22.01 2.68
C GLY A 876 6.42 -22.49 3.22
N GLU A 877 6.80 -22.03 4.40
CA GLU A 877 8.05 -22.42 5.06
C GLU A 877 7.88 -23.78 5.76
N THR A 878 8.87 -24.64 5.60
CA THR A 878 9.01 -25.94 6.28
C THR A 878 10.37 -26.10 6.94
N MET A 879 11.26 -25.13 6.73
CA MET A 879 12.53 -24.93 7.42
C MET A 879 12.54 -23.51 7.94
N PHE A 880 13.17 -23.26 9.09
CA PHE A 880 13.12 -21.96 9.74
C PHE A 880 14.51 -21.46 10.11
N ALA A 881 14.70 -20.14 10.06
CA ALA A 881 15.94 -19.54 10.57
C ALA A 881 16.14 -19.87 12.05
N SER A 882 17.39 -20.13 12.44
CA SER A 882 17.82 -20.60 13.76
C SER A 882 17.40 -22.03 14.15
N ASP A 883 16.59 -22.70 13.33
CA ASP A 883 16.21 -24.10 13.51
C ASP A 883 16.95 -24.98 12.51
N THR A 884 17.83 -25.82 13.03
CA THR A 884 18.68 -26.72 12.23
C THR A 884 18.20 -28.16 12.24
N GLN A 885 17.09 -28.46 12.91
CA GLN A 885 16.53 -29.81 13.02
C GLN A 885 15.61 -30.15 11.84
N HIS A 886 14.90 -29.14 11.32
CA HIS A 886 14.03 -29.31 10.17
C HIS A 886 14.83 -29.08 8.88
N LEU A 887 14.97 -30.14 8.07
CA LEU A 887 15.63 -30.13 6.77
C LEU A 887 14.68 -30.63 5.68
N ASN A 888 15.16 -30.65 4.43
CA ASN A 888 14.41 -31.13 3.25
C ASN A 888 13.19 -30.29 2.86
N GLY A 889 13.24 -28.98 3.12
CA GLY A 889 12.13 -28.06 2.94
C GLY A 889 12.51 -26.72 2.32
N VAL A 890 11.71 -25.70 2.65
CA VAL A 890 11.83 -24.31 2.17
C VAL A 890 11.94 -23.37 3.35
N ARG A 891 12.87 -22.43 3.30
CA ARG A 891 13.11 -21.36 4.29
C ARG A 891 13.11 -20.01 3.59
N VAL A 892 12.54 -18.98 4.22
CA VAL A 892 12.54 -17.62 3.70
C VAL A 892 13.09 -16.65 4.74
N ASP A 893 14.31 -16.17 4.49
CA ASP A 893 14.89 -15.10 5.30
C ASP A 893 14.53 -13.75 4.66
N THR A 894 13.78 -12.91 5.37
CA THR A 894 13.29 -11.64 4.82
C THR A 894 13.22 -10.55 5.89
N GLY A 895 13.52 -9.32 5.47
CA GLY A 895 13.42 -8.12 6.29
C GLY A 895 12.20 -7.25 5.97
N VAL A 896 11.31 -7.72 5.09
CA VAL A 896 10.15 -6.98 4.63
C VAL A 896 8.86 -7.72 4.96
N TYR A 897 7.73 -7.04 4.78
CA TYR A 897 6.39 -7.56 5.00
C TYR A 897 5.41 -6.90 4.04
N GLU A 898 4.23 -7.51 3.89
CA GLU A 898 3.16 -6.96 3.07
C GLU A 898 2.70 -5.60 3.60
N GLY A 899 2.59 -4.61 2.72
CA GLY A 899 2.25 -3.24 3.07
C GLY A 899 3.45 -2.35 3.43
N GLY A 900 4.63 -2.94 3.68
CA GLY A 900 5.89 -2.21 3.87
C GLY A 900 6.41 -1.58 2.57
N GLU A 901 7.40 -0.70 2.70
CA GLU A 901 7.98 0.04 1.57
C GLU A 901 9.45 -0.34 1.33
N ILE A 902 9.84 -0.41 0.05
CA ILE A 902 11.23 -0.59 -0.37
C ILE A 902 11.83 0.80 -0.66
N PRO A 903 12.66 1.35 0.25
CA PRO A 903 13.25 2.66 0.07
C PRO A 903 14.42 2.62 -0.92
N MET A 904 14.79 3.79 -1.45
CA MET A 904 15.93 3.94 -2.37
C MET A 904 17.31 3.98 -1.68
N PHE A 905 17.36 4.04 -0.35
CA PHE A 905 18.58 4.33 0.42
C PHE A 905 19.47 3.10 0.69
N TYR A 906 18.96 1.89 0.52
CA TYR A 906 19.61 0.64 0.95
C TYR A 906 19.76 -0.36 -0.18
N ASP A 907 20.45 -1.47 0.10
CA ASP A 907 20.50 -2.61 -0.81
C ASP A 907 19.09 -3.07 -1.15
N SER A 908 18.94 -3.45 -2.41
CA SER A 908 17.71 -3.89 -3.02
C SER A 908 17.18 -5.19 -2.42
N MET A 909 18.00 -6.11 -1.91
CA MET A 909 17.53 -7.45 -1.53
C MET A 909 16.37 -7.45 -0.51
N ILE A 910 15.27 -8.13 -0.87
CA ILE A 910 14.04 -8.19 -0.05
C ILE A 910 13.85 -9.54 0.64
N ALA A 911 14.36 -10.63 0.06
CA ALA A 911 14.34 -11.95 0.68
C ALA A 911 15.46 -12.84 0.13
N LYS A 912 15.84 -13.84 0.92
CA LYS A 912 16.57 -15.02 0.49
C LYS A 912 15.61 -16.19 0.53
N LEU A 913 15.43 -16.84 -0.61
CA LEU A 913 14.64 -18.07 -0.71
C LEU A 913 15.62 -19.24 -0.68
N ILE A 914 15.53 -20.08 0.33
CA ILE A 914 16.47 -21.18 0.57
C ILE A 914 15.71 -22.49 0.55
N VAL A 915 16.27 -23.51 -0.07
CA VAL A 915 15.73 -24.87 -0.05
C VAL A 915 16.80 -25.88 0.29
N HIS A 916 16.37 -27.00 0.88
CA HIS A 916 17.19 -28.18 1.08
C HIS A 916 16.57 -29.39 0.38
N GLY A 917 17.40 -30.10 -0.39
CA GLY A 917 17.06 -31.33 -1.08
C GLY A 917 17.88 -32.52 -0.60
N LYS A 918 17.40 -33.72 -0.90
CA LYS A 918 18.15 -34.96 -0.69
C LYS A 918 19.39 -35.02 -1.57
N ASP A 919 19.26 -34.47 -2.77
CA ASP A 919 20.30 -34.27 -3.75
C ASP A 919 20.07 -32.93 -4.48
N ARG A 920 20.98 -32.58 -5.39
CA ARG A 920 20.93 -31.33 -6.14
C ARG A 920 19.67 -31.19 -6.99
N ASN A 921 19.20 -32.27 -7.63
CA ASN A 921 18.03 -32.22 -8.50
C ASN A 921 16.74 -32.03 -7.70
N ASP A 922 16.63 -32.70 -6.56
CA ASP A 922 15.54 -32.48 -5.60
C ASP A 922 15.54 -31.03 -5.07
N ALA A 923 16.71 -30.47 -4.76
CA ALA A 923 16.83 -29.06 -4.37
C ALA A 923 16.41 -28.10 -5.50
N ILE A 924 16.82 -28.34 -6.75
CA ILE A 924 16.40 -27.53 -7.90
C ILE A 924 14.88 -27.61 -8.08
N ALA A 925 14.29 -28.80 -8.04
CA ALA A 925 12.85 -28.98 -8.19
C ALA A 925 12.06 -28.25 -7.09
N LYS A 926 12.51 -28.34 -5.84
CA LYS A 926 11.93 -27.59 -4.71
C LYS A 926 12.07 -26.09 -4.86
N MET A 927 13.22 -25.59 -5.32
CA MET A 927 13.43 -24.16 -5.53
C MET A 927 12.47 -23.63 -6.61
N ARG A 928 12.31 -24.36 -7.71
CA ARG A 928 11.37 -23.99 -8.78
C ARG A 928 9.93 -23.91 -8.27
N GLU A 929 9.49 -24.92 -7.54
CA GLU A 929 8.14 -24.94 -6.94
C GLU A 929 7.95 -23.80 -5.91
N ALA A 930 8.97 -23.51 -5.11
CA ALA A 930 8.94 -22.41 -4.15
C ALA A 930 8.87 -21.03 -4.83
N LEU A 931 9.62 -20.83 -5.93
CA LEU A 931 9.54 -19.61 -6.75
C LEU A 931 8.16 -19.44 -7.39
N ASN A 932 7.54 -20.53 -7.86
CA ASN A 932 6.18 -20.49 -8.39
C ASN A 932 5.17 -19.99 -7.35
N GLY A 933 5.35 -20.36 -6.08
CA GLY A 933 4.54 -19.87 -4.97
C GLY A 933 4.80 -18.42 -4.56
N PHE A 934 5.96 -17.84 -4.86
CA PHE A 934 6.34 -16.54 -4.33
C PHE A 934 5.64 -15.38 -5.08
N ALA A 935 4.60 -14.81 -4.48
CA ALA A 935 3.84 -13.71 -5.08
C ALA A 935 4.26 -12.35 -4.50
N ILE A 936 4.73 -11.45 -5.36
CA ILE A 936 5.15 -10.08 -5.02
C ILE A 936 4.43 -9.11 -5.96
N ARG A 937 3.73 -8.10 -5.42
CA ARG A 937 3.02 -7.06 -6.20
C ARG A 937 3.28 -5.67 -5.61
N GLY A 938 3.12 -4.64 -6.45
CA GLY A 938 3.46 -3.24 -6.14
C GLY A 938 4.85 -2.83 -6.65
N ILE A 939 5.76 -3.80 -6.76
CA ILE A 939 7.10 -3.66 -7.34
C ILE A 939 7.40 -4.83 -8.29
N SER A 940 8.40 -4.67 -9.16
CA SER A 940 8.95 -5.78 -9.97
C SER A 940 9.96 -6.59 -9.17
N SER A 941 10.10 -7.89 -9.49
CA SER A 941 11.10 -8.78 -8.87
C SER A 941 11.85 -9.61 -9.91
N ASN A 942 13.04 -10.09 -9.53
CA ASN A 942 13.88 -10.94 -10.37
C ASN A 942 13.46 -12.43 -10.42
N ILE A 943 12.30 -12.81 -9.85
CA ILE A 943 11.83 -14.20 -9.81
C ILE A 943 11.79 -14.88 -11.20
N PRO A 944 11.27 -14.26 -12.27
CA PRO A 944 11.27 -14.88 -13.60
C PRO A 944 12.68 -15.23 -14.10
N PHE A 945 13.66 -14.37 -13.79
CA PHE A 945 15.05 -14.62 -14.14
C PHE A 945 15.65 -15.79 -13.34
N GLN A 946 15.35 -15.87 -12.05
CA GLN A 946 15.76 -17.02 -11.22
C GLN A 946 15.18 -18.34 -11.75
N ALA A 947 13.91 -18.33 -12.15
CA ALA A 947 13.26 -19.51 -12.75
C ALA A 947 13.92 -19.95 -14.07
N ALA A 948 14.34 -19.00 -14.90
CA ALA A 948 15.08 -19.27 -16.14
C ALA A 948 16.45 -19.91 -15.87
N LEU A 949 17.22 -19.34 -14.92
CA LEU A 949 18.54 -19.87 -14.56
C LEU A 949 18.44 -21.31 -14.07
N LEU A 950 17.48 -21.62 -13.20
CA LEU A 950 17.24 -22.97 -12.68
C LEU A 950 16.72 -23.95 -13.76
N ALA A 951 16.07 -23.44 -14.81
CA ALA A 951 15.63 -24.24 -15.97
C ALA A 951 16.77 -24.54 -16.94
N HIS A 952 17.82 -23.71 -16.96
CA HIS A 952 18.82 -23.75 -18.01
C HIS A 952 19.61 -25.08 -17.98
N PRO A 953 19.75 -25.80 -19.12
CA PRO A 953 20.36 -27.12 -19.16
C PRO A 953 21.77 -27.18 -18.56
N LYS A 954 22.60 -26.17 -18.83
CA LYS A 954 23.95 -26.05 -18.23
C LYS A 954 23.92 -25.89 -16.71
N PHE A 955 22.96 -25.15 -16.16
CA PHE A 955 22.82 -25.04 -14.71
C PHE A 955 22.41 -26.39 -14.10
N GLN A 956 21.45 -27.09 -14.72
CA GLN A 956 21.03 -28.43 -14.29
C GLN A 956 22.18 -29.45 -14.35
N ALA A 957 23.00 -29.39 -15.41
CA ALA A 957 24.17 -30.24 -15.55
C ALA A 957 25.33 -29.88 -14.60
N GLY A 958 25.27 -28.74 -13.92
CA GLY A 958 26.37 -28.23 -13.10
C GLY A 958 27.52 -27.63 -13.91
N ASP A 959 27.33 -27.39 -15.21
CA ASP A 959 28.35 -26.90 -16.16
C ASP A 959 28.25 -25.38 -16.38
N PHE A 960 28.77 -24.60 -15.43
CA PHE A 960 28.74 -23.14 -15.48
C PHE A 960 30.00 -22.54 -14.87
N ASN A 961 30.25 -21.26 -15.15
CA ASN A 961 31.37 -20.49 -14.64
C ASN A 961 30.87 -19.09 -14.24
N THR A 962 31.73 -18.20 -13.75
CA THR A 962 31.33 -16.83 -13.39
C THR A 962 30.88 -15.96 -14.57
N GLY A 963 31.18 -16.37 -15.80
CA GLY A 963 30.74 -15.75 -17.05
C GLY A 963 29.35 -16.20 -17.50
N PHE A 964 28.76 -17.22 -16.88
CA PHE A 964 27.50 -17.86 -17.32
C PHE A 964 26.39 -16.86 -17.66
N ILE A 965 26.07 -15.94 -16.75
CA ILE A 965 25.01 -14.94 -16.98
C ILE A 965 25.39 -13.97 -18.12
N ALA A 966 26.65 -13.57 -18.23
CA ALA A 966 27.10 -12.67 -19.29
C ALA A 966 27.08 -13.36 -20.67
N GLU A 967 27.44 -14.64 -20.74
CA GLU A 967 27.42 -15.45 -21.96
C GLU A 967 25.99 -15.68 -22.47
N HIS A 968 25.08 -16.03 -21.56
CA HIS A 968 23.73 -16.46 -21.93
C HIS A 968 22.69 -15.34 -21.93
N TYR A 969 22.85 -14.30 -21.09
CA TYR A 969 21.90 -13.21 -20.90
C TYR A 969 22.52 -11.81 -21.01
N GLY A 970 23.73 -11.70 -21.59
CA GLY A 970 24.43 -10.42 -21.72
C GLY A 970 23.74 -9.39 -22.64
N LYS A 971 22.86 -9.85 -23.54
CA LYS A 971 22.09 -9.01 -24.46
C LYS A 971 20.75 -8.51 -23.89
N GLY A 972 20.38 -8.95 -22.69
CA GLY A 972 19.07 -8.69 -22.09
C GLY A 972 18.40 -9.99 -21.65
N PHE A 973 17.26 -9.86 -20.99
CA PHE A 973 16.39 -10.97 -20.59
C PHE A 973 15.01 -10.73 -21.19
N HIS A 974 14.50 -11.72 -21.93
CA HIS A 974 13.28 -11.63 -22.71
C HIS A 974 12.28 -12.72 -22.30
N ALA A 975 11.03 -12.61 -22.77
CA ALA A 975 9.99 -13.58 -22.41
C ALA A 975 10.27 -14.98 -22.98
N GLU A 976 11.01 -15.05 -24.08
CA GLU A 976 11.42 -16.29 -24.74
C GLU A 976 12.48 -17.07 -23.94
N ASP A 977 13.16 -16.39 -23.01
CA ASP A 977 14.19 -16.98 -22.15
C ASP A 977 13.63 -17.81 -20.98
N VAL A 978 12.30 -17.81 -20.81
CA VAL A 978 11.55 -18.63 -19.83
C VAL A 978 10.63 -19.62 -20.55
N PRO A 979 11.15 -20.59 -21.32
CA PRO A 979 10.31 -21.56 -22.00
C PRO A 979 9.64 -22.50 -20.99
N HIS A 980 8.32 -22.65 -21.12
CA HIS A 980 7.58 -23.62 -20.33
C HIS A 980 7.70 -25.02 -20.94
N ALA A 981 7.99 -26.05 -20.15
CA ALA A 981 8.10 -27.42 -20.64
C ALA A 981 6.77 -27.99 -21.19
N ASP A 982 5.64 -27.48 -20.69
CA ASP A 982 4.30 -27.83 -21.18
C ASP A 982 3.38 -26.60 -21.27
N PRO A 983 3.52 -25.72 -22.29
CA PRO A 983 2.83 -24.43 -22.34
C PRO A 983 1.29 -24.55 -22.27
N SER A 984 0.74 -25.64 -22.82
CA SER A 984 -0.69 -25.96 -22.77
C SER A 984 -1.23 -26.10 -21.33
N PHE A 985 -0.37 -26.34 -20.33
CA PHE A 985 -0.76 -26.34 -18.93
C PHE A 985 -1.28 -24.97 -18.46
N LEU A 986 -0.65 -23.86 -18.88
CA LEU A 986 -1.09 -22.50 -18.48
C LEU A 986 -2.48 -22.19 -19.08
N VAL A 987 -2.69 -22.61 -20.33
CA VAL A 987 -3.98 -22.53 -21.03
C VAL A 987 -5.04 -23.36 -20.29
N ALA A 988 -4.72 -24.60 -19.94
CA ALA A 988 -5.61 -25.48 -19.20
C ALA A 988 -5.97 -24.91 -17.82
N LEU A 989 -5.00 -24.32 -17.12
CA LEU A 989 -5.19 -23.70 -15.81
C LEU A 989 -6.09 -22.44 -15.90
N ALA A 990 -5.92 -21.61 -16.94
CA ALA A 990 -6.81 -20.47 -17.19
C ALA A 990 -8.26 -20.93 -17.38
N ALA A 991 -8.47 -21.96 -18.21
CA ALA A 991 -9.79 -22.55 -18.46
C ALA A 991 -10.41 -23.14 -17.19
N TYR A 992 -9.63 -23.89 -16.41
CA TYR A 992 -10.03 -24.46 -15.12
C TYR A 992 -10.51 -23.39 -14.14
N VAL A 993 -9.71 -22.34 -13.92
CA VAL A 993 -10.08 -21.24 -13.00
C VAL A 993 -11.32 -20.51 -13.48
N HIS A 994 -11.42 -20.23 -14.79
CA HIS A 994 -12.60 -19.59 -15.36
C HIS A 994 -13.87 -20.46 -15.22
N ARG A 995 -13.77 -21.78 -15.45
CA ARG A 995 -14.90 -22.70 -15.28
C ARG A 995 -15.41 -22.71 -13.84
N ARG A 996 -14.50 -22.72 -12.85
CA ARG A 996 -14.87 -22.61 -11.43
C ARG A 996 -15.53 -21.28 -11.10
N TYR A 997 -15.03 -20.18 -11.65
CA TYR A 997 -15.67 -18.87 -11.53
C TYR A 997 -17.10 -18.88 -12.12
N ARG A 998 -17.28 -19.45 -13.31
CA ARG A 998 -18.61 -19.59 -13.95
C ARG A 998 -19.55 -20.50 -13.15
N ALA A 999 -19.06 -21.60 -12.59
CA ALA A 999 -19.83 -22.50 -11.72
C ALA A 999 -20.33 -21.78 -10.47
N ARG A 1000 -19.49 -20.95 -9.85
CA ARG A 1000 -19.89 -20.11 -8.71
C ARG A 1000 -20.88 -19.03 -9.13
N ALA A 1001 -20.70 -18.42 -10.31
CA ALA A 1001 -21.61 -17.42 -10.84
C ALA A 1001 -22.99 -17.99 -11.21
N SER A 1002 -23.07 -19.25 -11.65
CA SER A 1002 -24.35 -19.96 -11.83
C SER A 1002 -25.02 -20.36 -10.51
N GLY A 1003 -24.42 -20.06 -9.36
CA GLY A 1003 -25.03 -20.23 -8.03
C GLY A 1003 -25.61 -18.95 -7.44
N ILE A 1004 -25.64 -17.84 -8.20
CA ILE A 1004 -26.21 -16.57 -7.72
C ILE A 1004 -27.71 -16.76 -7.44
N SER A 1005 -28.17 -16.28 -6.27
CA SER A 1005 -29.56 -16.34 -5.84
C SER A 1005 -30.49 -15.53 -6.76
N GLY A 1006 -31.78 -15.90 -6.81
CA GLY A 1006 -32.77 -15.22 -7.65
C GLY A 1006 -32.76 -15.63 -9.13
N GLN A 1007 -32.17 -16.79 -9.44
CA GLN A 1007 -32.32 -17.39 -10.77
C GLN A 1007 -33.75 -17.89 -10.98
N LEU A 1008 -34.26 -17.70 -12.20
CA LEU A 1008 -35.55 -18.22 -12.60
C LEU A 1008 -35.55 -19.76 -12.49
N GLU A 1009 -36.48 -20.30 -11.71
CA GLU A 1009 -36.59 -21.74 -11.48
C GLU A 1009 -36.80 -22.49 -12.81
N GLY A 1010 -36.13 -23.65 -12.95
CA GLY A 1010 -36.08 -24.42 -14.21
C GLY A 1010 -35.20 -23.81 -15.32
N HIS A 1011 -34.79 -22.54 -15.21
CA HIS A 1011 -34.01 -21.79 -16.21
C HIS A 1011 -32.66 -21.30 -15.68
N GLY A 1012 -32.16 -21.92 -14.61
CA GLY A 1012 -30.84 -21.61 -14.06
C GLY A 1012 -29.74 -21.73 -15.12
N VAL A 1013 -28.73 -20.85 -15.01
CA VAL A 1013 -27.63 -20.78 -15.97
C VAL A 1013 -26.85 -22.09 -15.95
N LYS A 1014 -26.93 -22.85 -17.04
CA LYS A 1014 -26.10 -24.03 -17.26
C LYS A 1014 -24.76 -23.60 -17.81
N VAL A 1015 -23.68 -23.85 -17.07
CA VAL A 1015 -22.34 -23.55 -17.54
C VAL A 1015 -21.94 -24.60 -18.57
N GLY A 1016 -21.69 -24.16 -19.81
CA GLY A 1016 -21.21 -25.03 -20.88
C GLY A 1016 -19.81 -25.59 -20.62
N GLU A 1017 -19.46 -26.62 -21.37
CA GLU A 1017 -18.16 -27.30 -21.28
C GLU A 1017 -17.14 -26.78 -22.30
N GLN A 1018 -17.61 -26.16 -23.38
CA GLN A 1018 -16.77 -25.65 -24.46
C GLN A 1018 -16.39 -24.19 -24.24
N PHE A 1019 -15.10 -23.91 -24.25
CA PHE A 1019 -14.53 -22.57 -24.16
C PHE A 1019 -13.43 -22.38 -25.22
N VAL A 1020 -13.00 -21.14 -25.38
CA VAL A 1020 -11.78 -20.79 -26.11
C VAL A 1020 -10.95 -19.91 -25.19
N VAL A 1021 -9.72 -20.33 -24.93
CA VAL A 1021 -8.72 -19.52 -24.22
C VAL A 1021 -7.99 -18.70 -25.28
N VAL A 1022 -8.16 -17.39 -25.23
CA VAL A 1022 -7.52 -16.42 -26.11
C VAL A 1022 -6.31 -15.85 -25.40
N GLU A 1023 -5.13 -16.31 -25.77
CA GLU A 1023 -3.85 -15.75 -25.32
C GLU A 1023 -3.59 -14.41 -26.01
N LEU A 1024 -3.45 -13.36 -25.23
CA LEU A 1024 -3.32 -11.99 -25.71
C LEU A 1024 -1.89 -11.72 -26.17
N GLY A 1025 -1.64 -11.87 -27.47
CA GLY A 1025 -0.36 -11.50 -28.06
C GLY A 1025 -0.17 -10.00 -28.35
N PRO A 1026 1.07 -9.58 -28.66
CA PRO A 1026 1.39 -8.20 -29.01
C PRO A 1026 0.67 -7.76 -30.28
N GLU A 1027 0.43 -6.45 -30.42
CA GLU A 1027 -0.21 -5.85 -31.60
C GLU A 1027 -1.60 -6.41 -31.94
N GLY A 1028 -2.30 -7.00 -30.96
CA GLY A 1028 -3.62 -7.62 -31.19
C GLY A 1028 -3.57 -8.97 -31.88
N LYS A 1029 -2.37 -9.55 -32.07
CA LYS A 1029 -2.19 -10.90 -32.64
C LYS A 1029 -2.42 -11.94 -31.56
N HIS A 1030 -3.68 -12.24 -31.29
CA HIS A 1030 -4.07 -13.21 -30.27
C HIS A 1030 -3.94 -14.66 -30.77
N VAL A 1031 -3.63 -15.58 -29.87
CA VAL A 1031 -3.59 -17.02 -30.14
C VAL A 1031 -4.81 -17.67 -29.50
N HIS A 1032 -5.56 -18.46 -30.26
CA HIS A 1032 -6.85 -19.01 -29.84
C HIS A 1032 -6.71 -20.51 -29.61
N HIS A 1033 -6.97 -20.97 -28.38
CA HIS A 1033 -6.93 -22.37 -27.99
C HIS A 1033 -8.35 -22.86 -27.68
N PRO A 1034 -8.97 -23.69 -28.55
CA PRO A 1034 -10.20 -24.38 -28.21
C PRO A 1034 -9.97 -25.32 -27.03
N VAL A 1035 -10.82 -25.24 -26.01
CA VAL A 1035 -10.71 -26.07 -24.81
C VAL A 1035 -12.06 -26.64 -24.41
N SER A 1036 -12.04 -27.85 -23.88
CA SER A 1036 -13.21 -28.50 -23.28
C SER A 1036 -12.94 -28.73 -21.79
N VAL A 1037 -13.86 -28.34 -20.92
CA VAL A 1037 -13.77 -28.53 -19.46
C VAL A 1037 -14.95 -29.34 -18.96
N THR A 1038 -14.70 -30.55 -18.48
CA THR A 1038 -15.70 -31.44 -17.87
C THR A 1038 -15.42 -31.60 -16.38
N ASP A 1039 -16.44 -31.57 -15.53
CA ASP A 1039 -16.28 -31.74 -14.09
C ASP A 1039 -16.28 -33.25 -13.75
N PHE A 1040 -15.38 -33.70 -12.87
CA PHE A 1040 -15.42 -35.09 -12.39
C PHE A 1040 -16.62 -35.24 -11.43
N HIS A 1041 -17.68 -35.89 -11.88
CA HIS A 1041 -18.89 -36.12 -11.08
C HIS A 1041 -18.54 -36.70 -9.71
N GLY A 1042 -18.71 -35.90 -8.64
CA GLY A 1042 -18.54 -36.32 -7.24
C GLY A 1042 -17.38 -35.69 -6.46
N LYS A 1043 -16.48 -34.89 -7.07
CA LYS A 1043 -15.38 -34.22 -6.35
C LYS A 1043 -15.37 -32.71 -6.60
N THR A 1044 -15.80 -31.93 -5.60
CA THR A 1044 -15.74 -30.45 -5.65
C THR A 1044 -14.29 -29.99 -5.84
N GLY A 1045 -14.05 -29.12 -6.82
CA GLY A 1045 -12.71 -28.59 -7.10
C GLY A 1045 -11.90 -29.37 -8.14
N ALA A 1046 -12.43 -30.45 -8.72
CA ALA A 1046 -11.77 -31.25 -9.75
C ALA A 1046 -12.43 -31.12 -11.13
N SER A 1047 -11.65 -30.82 -12.18
CA SER A 1047 -12.11 -30.82 -13.57
C SER A 1047 -11.07 -31.44 -14.50
N SER A 1048 -11.55 -32.03 -15.60
CA SER A 1048 -10.74 -32.48 -16.73
C SER A 1048 -10.77 -31.41 -17.81
N VAL A 1049 -9.60 -30.85 -18.13
CA VAL A 1049 -9.45 -29.83 -19.18
C VAL A 1049 -8.72 -30.44 -20.37
N THR A 1050 -9.33 -30.42 -21.55
CA THR A 1050 -8.71 -30.86 -22.80
C THR A 1050 -8.31 -29.66 -23.64
N VAL A 1051 -7.03 -29.56 -23.99
CA VAL A 1051 -6.41 -28.51 -24.83
C VAL A 1051 -5.57 -29.20 -25.89
N ASP A 1052 -5.80 -28.90 -27.18
CA ASP A 1052 -5.01 -29.44 -28.31
C ASP A 1052 -4.82 -30.98 -28.28
N GLY A 1053 -5.86 -31.72 -27.87
CA GLY A 1053 -5.84 -33.18 -27.74
C GLY A 1053 -5.16 -33.73 -26.48
N LYS A 1054 -4.48 -32.89 -25.68
CA LYS A 1054 -3.96 -33.25 -24.36
C LYS A 1054 -5.03 -33.04 -23.28
N THR A 1055 -5.10 -33.94 -22.30
CA THR A 1055 -6.05 -33.84 -21.19
C THR A 1055 -5.33 -33.64 -19.86
N TYR A 1056 -5.80 -32.67 -19.08
CA TYR A 1056 -5.29 -32.27 -17.78
C TYR A 1056 -6.35 -32.52 -16.72
N LYS A 1057 -6.11 -33.46 -15.81
CA LYS A 1057 -6.94 -33.68 -14.63
C LYS A 1057 -6.46 -32.77 -13.52
N ILE A 1058 -7.15 -31.65 -13.30
CA ILE A 1058 -6.77 -30.62 -12.34
C ILE A 1058 -7.69 -30.69 -11.13
N ASP A 1059 -7.10 -30.85 -9.94
CA ASP A 1059 -7.76 -30.83 -8.65
C ASP A 1059 -7.14 -29.77 -7.75
N SER A 1060 -7.93 -28.79 -7.31
CA SER A 1060 -7.44 -27.73 -6.45
C SER A 1060 -8.53 -27.20 -5.52
N ASN A 1061 -8.19 -27.08 -4.24
CA ASN A 1061 -9.03 -26.45 -3.22
C ASN A 1061 -8.78 -24.94 -3.08
N SER A 1062 -7.98 -24.34 -3.98
CA SER A 1062 -7.69 -22.90 -3.93
C SER A 1062 -8.97 -22.08 -4.03
N THR A 1063 -9.06 -21.01 -3.24
CA THR A 1063 -10.19 -20.08 -3.24
C THR A 1063 -10.15 -19.18 -4.47
N LEU A 1064 -11.31 -18.94 -5.09
CA LEU A 1064 -11.40 -17.98 -6.20
C LEU A 1064 -10.97 -16.59 -5.73
N GLY A 1065 -10.09 -15.94 -6.48
CA GLY A 1065 -9.51 -14.63 -6.14
C GLY A 1065 -8.20 -14.68 -5.36
N ALA A 1066 -7.75 -15.86 -4.91
CA ALA A 1066 -6.38 -16.02 -4.42
C ALA A 1066 -5.40 -15.94 -5.59
N ILE A 1067 -4.26 -15.28 -5.37
CA ILE A 1067 -3.18 -15.17 -6.36
C ILE A 1067 -2.52 -16.52 -6.58
N ARG A 1068 -2.23 -17.25 -5.50
CA ARG A 1068 -1.60 -18.57 -5.55
C ARG A 1068 -2.67 -19.65 -5.73
N VAL A 1069 -2.48 -20.50 -6.74
CA VAL A 1069 -3.29 -21.69 -7.00
C VAL A 1069 -2.41 -22.92 -6.82
N GLN A 1070 -2.79 -23.79 -5.89
CA GLN A 1070 -2.07 -25.04 -5.59
C GLN A 1070 -3.00 -26.24 -5.77
N GLY A 1071 -2.48 -27.34 -6.32
CA GLY A 1071 -3.29 -28.50 -6.58
C GLY A 1071 -2.51 -29.68 -7.14
N ILE A 1072 -3.24 -30.63 -7.71
CA ILE A 1072 -2.71 -31.79 -8.41
C ILE A 1072 -3.17 -31.68 -9.87
N ALA A 1073 -2.22 -31.78 -10.80
CA ALA A 1073 -2.47 -31.88 -12.23
C ALA A 1073 -1.85 -33.17 -12.77
N ASN A 1074 -2.67 -34.08 -13.33
CA ASN A 1074 -2.22 -35.38 -13.83
C ASN A 1074 -1.35 -36.15 -12.80
N ASP A 1075 -1.86 -36.25 -11.57
CA ASP A 1075 -1.22 -36.92 -10.43
C ASP A 1075 0.10 -36.27 -9.94
N LYS A 1076 0.45 -35.07 -10.42
CA LYS A 1076 1.61 -34.30 -9.97
C LYS A 1076 1.18 -33.03 -9.23
N PRO A 1077 1.78 -32.71 -8.07
CA PRO A 1077 1.53 -31.45 -7.40
C PRO A 1077 2.02 -30.27 -8.25
N PHE A 1078 1.32 -29.14 -8.17
CA PHE A 1078 1.75 -27.89 -8.77
C PHE A 1078 1.39 -26.70 -7.88
N THR A 1079 2.18 -25.64 -7.99
CA THR A 1079 1.87 -24.30 -7.51
C THR A 1079 2.01 -23.33 -8.67
N ALA A 1080 1.00 -22.50 -8.92
CA ALA A 1080 1.01 -21.48 -9.96
C ALA A 1080 0.41 -20.16 -9.43
N GLN A 1081 0.57 -19.08 -10.19
CA GLN A 1081 -0.08 -17.80 -9.89
C GLN A 1081 -1.15 -17.51 -10.94
N VAL A 1082 -2.38 -17.19 -10.50
CA VAL A 1082 -3.50 -16.83 -11.38
C VAL A 1082 -4.20 -15.60 -10.81
N GLU A 1083 -4.26 -14.53 -11.59
CA GLU A 1083 -4.87 -13.27 -11.17
C GLU A 1083 -5.80 -12.72 -12.24
N ARG A 1084 -6.88 -12.07 -11.81
CA ARG A 1084 -7.79 -11.37 -12.71
C ARG A 1084 -7.44 -9.88 -12.75
N GLY A 1085 -7.34 -9.33 -13.95
CA GLY A 1085 -7.31 -7.89 -14.17
C GLY A 1085 -5.99 -7.22 -13.82
N ALA A 1086 -5.01 -7.34 -14.71
CA ALA A 1086 -3.81 -6.51 -14.66
C ALA A 1086 -3.82 -5.48 -15.81
N GLY A 1087 -3.82 -4.19 -15.46
CA GLY A 1087 -3.58 -3.10 -16.40
C GLY A 1087 -4.69 -2.93 -17.47
N LYS A 1088 -4.32 -3.03 -18.75
CA LYS A 1088 -5.14 -2.63 -19.90
C LYS A 1088 -6.32 -3.56 -20.21
N SER A 1089 -6.35 -4.76 -19.64
CA SER A 1089 -7.33 -5.82 -19.94
C SER A 1089 -7.96 -6.39 -18.66
N PRO A 1090 -8.94 -5.71 -18.05
CA PRO A 1090 -9.52 -6.09 -16.75
C PRO A 1090 -10.25 -7.44 -16.75
N LEU A 1091 -10.58 -7.98 -17.92
CA LEU A 1091 -11.22 -9.29 -18.09
C LEU A 1091 -10.23 -10.44 -18.31
N ALA A 1092 -8.95 -10.13 -18.56
CA ALA A 1092 -7.92 -11.16 -18.76
C ALA A 1092 -7.47 -11.75 -17.41
N LEU A 1093 -7.18 -13.05 -17.45
CA LEU A 1093 -6.43 -13.75 -16.42
C LEU A 1093 -4.94 -13.66 -16.75
N ARG A 1094 -4.13 -13.25 -15.79
CA ARG A 1094 -2.68 -13.43 -15.84
C ARG A 1094 -2.35 -14.75 -15.17
N VAL A 1095 -1.75 -15.67 -15.93
CA VAL A 1095 -1.34 -16.99 -15.43
C VAL A 1095 0.17 -17.09 -15.52
N SER A 1096 0.82 -17.44 -14.41
CA SER A 1096 2.27 -17.58 -14.33
C SER A 1096 2.65 -18.91 -13.70
N HIS A 1097 3.59 -19.62 -14.33
CA HIS A 1097 4.18 -20.87 -13.85
C HIS A 1097 5.58 -21.04 -14.46
N ASP A 1098 6.54 -21.48 -13.67
CA ASP A 1098 7.94 -21.72 -14.08
C ASP A 1098 8.63 -20.52 -14.75
N GLY A 1099 8.27 -19.31 -14.33
CA GLY A 1099 8.79 -18.05 -14.88
C GLY A 1099 8.07 -17.58 -16.15
N THR A 1100 7.36 -18.47 -16.85
CA THR A 1100 6.51 -18.13 -18.00
C THR A 1100 5.24 -17.43 -17.52
N GLN A 1101 4.79 -16.42 -18.26
CA GLN A 1101 3.54 -15.71 -17.99
C GLN A 1101 2.75 -15.54 -19.27
N ILE A 1102 1.46 -15.88 -19.23
CA ILE A 1102 0.49 -15.55 -20.28
C ILE A 1102 -0.59 -14.60 -19.74
N GLU A 1103 -1.11 -13.74 -20.60
CA GLU A 1103 -2.37 -13.04 -20.36
C GLU A 1103 -3.44 -13.67 -21.25
N ALA A 1104 -4.49 -14.21 -20.64
CA ALA A 1104 -5.48 -15.03 -21.32
C ALA A 1104 -6.92 -14.60 -21.00
N MET A 1105 -7.74 -14.43 -22.03
CA MET A 1105 -9.18 -14.28 -21.89
C MET A 1105 -9.85 -15.63 -22.15
N VAL A 1106 -10.71 -16.09 -21.25
CA VAL A 1106 -11.47 -17.33 -21.45
C VAL A 1106 -12.89 -16.99 -21.83
N LEU A 1107 -13.29 -17.36 -23.05
CA LEU A 1107 -14.56 -16.97 -23.67
C LEU A 1107 -15.35 -18.20 -24.14
N SER A 1108 -16.64 -18.02 -24.45
CA SER A 1108 -17.38 -19.02 -25.22
C SER A 1108 -16.87 -19.06 -26.67
N PRO A 1109 -17.11 -20.14 -27.44
CA PRO A 1109 -16.72 -20.20 -28.85
C PRO A 1109 -17.24 -19.04 -29.69
N LEU A 1110 -18.48 -18.60 -29.42
CA LEU A 1110 -19.06 -17.42 -30.07
C LEU A 1110 -18.34 -16.13 -29.62
N GLY A 1111 -18.07 -15.98 -28.33
CA GLY A 1111 -17.37 -14.81 -27.79
C GLY A 1111 -15.97 -14.63 -28.37
N ALA A 1112 -15.22 -15.71 -28.53
CA ALA A 1112 -13.89 -15.67 -29.16
C ALA A 1112 -13.97 -15.28 -30.64
N ARG A 1113 -14.94 -15.81 -31.40
CA ARG A 1113 -15.18 -15.40 -32.79
C ARG A 1113 -15.52 -13.91 -32.92
N LEU A 1114 -16.30 -13.37 -31.98
CA LEU A 1114 -16.62 -11.94 -31.96
C LEU A 1114 -15.42 -11.08 -31.55
N LEU A 1115 -14.53 -11.59 -30.68
CA LEU A 1115 -13.31 -10.89 -30.30
C LEU A 1115 -12.34 -10.73 -31.50
N GLU A 1116 -12.27 -11.69 -32.41
CA GLU A 1116 -11.48 -11.57 -33.66
C GLU A 1116 -11.91 -10.39 -34.54
N LEU A 1117 -13.16 -9.95 -34.41
CA LEU A 1117 -13.68 -8.79 -35.13
C LEU A 1117 -13.38 -7.46 -34.42
N MET A 1118 -12.85 -7.49 -33.20
CA MET A 1118 -12.55 -6.27 -32.44
C MET A 1118 -11.27 -5.61 -32.98
N PRO A 1119 -11.30 -4.32 -33.36
CA PRO A 1119 -10.12 -3.62 -33.84
C PRO A 1119 -9.01 -3.54 -32.78
N TYR A 1120 -7.76 -3.77 -33.21
CA TYR A 1120 -6.61 -3.55 -32.34
C TYR A 1120 -6.51 -2.06 -31.96
N LYS A 1121 -6.53 -1.79 -30.65
CA LYS A 1121 -6.31 -0.45 -30.11
C LYS A 1121 -4.81 -0.22 -29.90
N ALA A 1122 -4.16 0.37 -30.90
CA ALA A 1122 -2.75 0.74 -30.80
C ALA A 1122 -2.51 1.67 -29.59
N PRO A 1123 -1.41 1.50 -28.84
CA PRO A 1123 -1.05 2.43 -27.78
C PRO A 1123 -0.85 3.84 -28.36
N PRO A 1124 -1.19 4.90 -27.61
CA PRO A 1124 -1.01 6.27 -28.07
C PRO A 1124 0.47 6.57 -28.34
N ASP A 1125 0.76 7.40 -29.33
CA ASP A 1125 2.12 7.85 -29.64
C ASP A 1125 2.67 8.67 -28.46
N LEU A 1126 3.67 8.11 -27.78
CA LEU A 1126 4.41 8.77 -26.71
C LEU A 1126 5.55 9.57 -27.35
N SER A 1127 5.20 10.72 -27.94
CA SER A 1127 6.16 11.60 -28.62
C SER A 1127 7.43 11.83 -27.79
N LYS A 1128 8.57 12.07 -28.45
CA LYS A 1128 9.91 12.28 -27.85
C LYS A 1128 10.02 13.51 -26.91
N PHE A 1129 8.90 14.13 -26.56
CA PHE A 1129 8.79 15.27 -25.66
C PHE A 1129 8.09 14.84 -24.36
N LEU A 1130 8.83 14.85 -23.25
CA LEU A 1130 8.25 14.74 -21.92
C LEU A 1130 7.68 16.10 -21.49
N MET A 1131 6.42 16.34 -21.82
CA MET A 1131 5.68 17.54 -21.41
C MET A 1131 5.30 17.45 -19.92
N SER A 1132 5.34 18.56 -19.19
CA SER A 1132 4.79 18.58 -17.84
C SER A 1132 3.27 18.37 -17.90
N PRO A 1133 2.72 17.33 -17.23
CA PRO A 1133 1.28 17.12 -17.19
C PRO A 1133 0.59 18.02 -16.15
N MET A 1134 1.36 18.76 -15.34
CA MET A 1134 0.83 19.61 -14.26
C MET A 1134 1.58 20.95 -14.15
N PRO A 1135 0.88 22.06 -13.90
CA PRO A 1135 1.52 23.33 -13.55
C PRO A 1135 1.93 23.28 -12.07
N GLY A 1136 3.17 22.87 -11.81
CA GLY A 1136 3.75 22.80 -10.48
C GLY A 1136 5.22 23.21 -10.47
N LEU A 1137 5.79 23.38 -9.28
CA LEU A 1137 7.22 23.62 -9.11
C LEU A 1137 8.00 22.32 -9.34
N LEU A 1138 9.00 22.36 -10.22
CA LEU A 1138 9.92 21.26 -10.43
C LEU A 1138 10.85 21.13 -9.21
N VAL A 1139 10.61 20.12 -8.37
CA VAL A 1139 11.35 19.92 -7.11
C VAL A 1139 12.74 19.31 -7.35
N GLU A 1140 12.86 18.33 -8.23
CA GLU A 1140 14.11 17.63 -8.53
C GLU A 1140 14.08 17.07 -9.96
N VAL A 1141 15.24 16.95 -10.62
CA VAL A 1141 15.41 16.20 -11.89
C VAL A 1141 16.48 15.14 -11.69
N SER A 1142 16.07 13.88 -11.49
CA SER A 1142 16.98 12.78 -11.16
C SER A 1142 17.63 12.11 -12.39
N VAL A 1143 17.70 12.81 -13.54
CA VAL A 1143 18.29 12.32 -14.81
C VAL A 1143 19.12 13.39 -15.48
N GLN A 1144 20.27 12.99 -16.04
CA GLN A 1144 21.15 13.88 -16.80
C GLN A 1144 20.90 13.81 -18.32
N PRO A 1145 21.17 14.89 -19.08
CA PRO A 1145 21.14 14.88 -20.54
C PRO A 1145 21.89 13.70 -21.16
N GLY A 1146 21.29 13.03 -22.14
CA GLY A 1146 21.87 11.86 -22.83
C GLY A 1146 21.72 10.51 -22.09
N SER A 1147 21.15 10.50 -20.88
CA SER A 1147 20.86 9.24 -20.17
C SER A 1147 19.79 8.42 -20.88
N ARG A 1148 19.97 7.09 -20.95
CA ARG A 1148 18.91 6.18 -21.42
C ARG A 1148 17.85 5.99 -20.33
N CYS A 1149 16.59 6.22 -20.68
CA CYS A 1149 15.44 6.11 -19.78
C CYS A 1149 14.52 4.95 -20.20
N ALA A 1150 14.08 4.13 -19.25
CA ALA A 1150 13.10 3.06 -19.50
C ALA A 1150 11.65 3.60 -19.34
N PRO A 1151 10.65 2.98 -19.99
CA PRO A 1151 9.24 3.33 -19.77
C PRO A 1151 8.84 3.10 -18.31
N ALA A 1152 8.11 4.04 -17.70
CA ALA A 1152 7.61 4.03 -16.31
C ALA A 1152 8.66 4.19 -15.17
N ARG A 1153 9.49 5.24 -15.25
CA ARG A 1153 9.98 5.91 -14.03
C ARG A 1153 8.97 7.01 -13.65
N SER A 1154 8.79 7.28 -12.37
CA SER A 1154 8.14 8.51 -11.90
C SER A 1154 9.00 9.70 -12.34
N TRP A 1155 8.54 10.47 -13.31
CA TRP A 1155 9.30 11.58 -13.88
C TRP A 1155 8.73 12.93 -13.45
N PRO A 1156 9.49 13.74 -12.70
CA PRO A 1156 9.29 15.18 -12.67
C PRO A 1156 9.82 15.81 -13.97
N SER A 1157 9.03 16.73 -14.54
CA SER A 1157 9.16 17.24 -15.90
C SER A 1157 10.05 18.50 -16.02
N SER A 1158 11.18 18.43 -16.73
CA SER A 1158 11.56 19.29 -17.89
C SER A 1158 13.02 19.02 -18.36
N LYS A 1159 13.37 19.57 -19.53
CA LYS A 1159 14.28 19.06 -20.59
C LYS A 1159 15.81 19.11 -20.30
N PRO A 1160 16.63 18.30 -21.03
CA PRO A 1160 18.03 18.60 -21.34
C PRO A 1160 18.21 19.83 -22.23
#